data_AF-A0A2G6JLM8-F1
#
_entry.id   AF-A0A2G6JLM8-F1
#
_cell.length_a   1.000
_cell.length_b   1.000
_cell.length_c   1.000
_cell.angle_alpha   90.00
_cell.angle_beta   90.00
_cell.angle_gamma   90.00
#
_symmetry.space_group_name_H-M   'P 1'
#
loop_
_entity.id
_entity.type
_entity.pdbx_description
1 polymer ?
#
loop_
_entity_poly.entity_id
_entity_poly.type
_entity_poly.pdbx_seq_one_letter_code
_entity_poly.pdbx_strand_id
1 'polypeptide(L)'
;MRTTSLIKAFSLMLVFLAGSSGCGGSSSSEVGGLGQACSDGGQMCVLSCTLGCTSGSGCTVSEIAVNQPLRFQFSRPIDPTSVNSESFRIRTAAGAQPSGTYVVQGNEVAFIPSVRSEGNRTLFGFAENVSYTLEIPGTGSGYRDLVRSTDGGTLKTSFSCKIVANRGVIDLDGKKPRAKLLVPTSLSNVARNTLIVLEFSEVLNTQIFQGGGAGAGILFTVSLVNEAFECERRVKNLPGTVSVNLDERSNKTTVVFRPSILLPQNSCVQVQVTSQIRDLAGKGAVPIAWEFQTKKEQIQNQFVEEVFSDTSHFESDLSGAKWGAGKLVPGKLGGSGILGDFKAPDGVDLKIQDAQKRNIYQWNSDGQMIPGLRTLTGEDITVTNGIFEFQTFTLKSNERVRWIGSKKPILRVSGKVQIDGVMEIVPPPAPSTNPTGQTGFLGGKGICGGGNGGQGGDIPTLSTGNRHGRPGQNVVLPAGHPRAALAAGTGGGGSLGNPQTGLVGIWITQGSSKIFTRQTAAGGAGGSFYSPGAGAFLGTKGFSRKEGNSALYPNYQQGVFGKESVPGKAFQVTPEITGRSSLETFAIGGSGGGGGGSDPFQSYTGTYTWNPGGGGGAGGGVMVLQCGGDLVLGKDAELITNGGNAHSFGAPSAAPFPAPGGGGSGGSVLLQVAGIPTLLGKITSLGGKGGVVKETSYLGMAAVGGDGGAGYIRVESDPKPSHVSFKGFTPASTANNVGLLRAVDYNDVTIAASKWYQTQTLFSPSFRYYVVEAKIDGKLVTYSDNSLVSKVRAIAGEPVVFMIQSAPVNTAGQPIDDPTPWVEDDLVKGGISRLNDYDTLVGNGFRWILRFDTKGGTKKIEILKVKVFYRG
;
A
#
# COMPACT_ATOMS: atom_id res chain seq x y z
N MET A 1 -2.45 22.16 -43.95
CA MET A 1 -1.25 22.48 -44.75
C MET A 1 -0.13 21.55 -44.32
N ARG A 2 0.48 20.85 -45.30
CA ARG A 2 1.88 20.36 -45.42
C ARG A 2 2.63 19.98 -44.12
N THR A 3 3.28 18.82 -43.94
CA THR A 3 3.91 17.91 -44.91
C THR A 3 4.31 16.58 -44.24
N THR A 4 4.29 15.56 -45.09
CA THR A 4 4.77 14.16 -45.06
C THR A 4 6.27 13.93 -44.85
N SER A 5 6.64 12.74 -44.34
CA SER A 5 7.71 11.81 -44.81
C SER A 5 8.02 10.75 -43.72
N LEU A 6 8.41 9.49 -43.93
CA LEU A 6 8.56 8.55 -45.06
C LEU A 6 9.04 7.20 -44.44
N ILE A 7 8.90 6.08 -45.18
CA ILE A 7 9.72 4.82 -45.25
C ILE A 7 8.73 3.69 -45.60
N LYS A 8 8.34 3.55 -46.87
CA LYS A 8 8.94 2.76 -47.98
C LYS A 8 8.69 1.24 -47.90
N ALA A 9 7.78 0.83 -48.78
CA ALA A 9 7.59 -0.51 -49.31
C ALA A 9 8.74 -0.91 -50.26
N PHE A 10 8.93 -2.23 -50.43
CA PHE A 10 9.67 -2.81 -51.54
C PHE A 10 8.88 -3.98 -52.13
N SER A 11 8.56 -3.86 -53.40
CA SER A 11 8.08 -4.91 -54.31
C SER A 11 8.94 -4.80 -55.56
N LEU A 12 9.65 -5.86 -55.95
CA LEU A 12 9.88 -6.30 -57.34
C LEU A 12 10.83 -7.51 -57.34
N MET A 13 10.51 -8.59 -58.04
CA MET A 13 11.03 -8.87 -59.40
C MET A 13 10.85 -10.36 -59.76
N LEU A 14 10.35 -10.57 -60.98
CA LEU A 14 10.18 -11.84 -61.69
C LEU A 14 11.40 -12.05 -62.60
N VAL A 15 12.07 -13.21 -62.58
CA VAL A 15 12.93 -13.70 -63.68
C VAL A 15 12.85 -15.23 -63.78
N PHE A 16 12.55 -15.69 -64.99
CA PHE A 16 12.63 -17.07 -65.49
C PHE A 16 14.09 -17.56 -65.59
N LEU A 17 14.37 -18.82 -65.23
CA LEU A 17 15.47 -19.58 -65.83
C LEU A 17 15.07 -21.06 -65.99
N ALA A 18 15.20 -21.54 -67.23
CA ALA A 18 15.08 -22.93 -67.63
C ALA A 18 16.39 -23.68 -67.34
N GLY A 19 16.30 -24.98 -67.05
CA GLY A 19 17.45 -25.84 -66.83
C GLY A 19 17.04 -27.30 -66.61
N SER A 20 17.26 -28.09 -67.66
CA SER A 20 16.92 -29.49 -67.90
C SER A 20 17.58 -30.55 -67.01
N SER A 21 17.14 -31.80 -67.24
CA SER A 21 17.82 -33.09 -66.99
C SER A 21 17.88 -33.56 -65.53
N GLY A 22 17.57 -34.81 -65.19
CA GLY A 22 17.29 -36.00 -65.99
C GLY A 22 17.37 -37.23 -65.09
N CYS A 23 16.89 -38.35 -65.63
CA CYS A 23 16.97 -39.72 -65.09
C CYS A 23 16.09 -40.00 -63.85
N GLY A 24 15.30 -41.06 -63.82
CA GLY A 24 15.25 -42.23 -64.69
C GLY A 24 14.79 -43.44 -63.88
N GLY A 25 14.01 -44.30 -64.53
CA GLY A 25 13.82 -45.70 -64.15
C GLY A 25 12.60 -45.94 -63.27
N SER A 26 11.44 -46.35 -63.80
CA SER A 26 11.12 -47.70 -64.30
C SER A 26 11.35 -48.80 -63.26
N SER A 27 10.25 -49.33 -62.73
CA SER A 27 10.02 -50.78 -62.58
C SER A 27 8.69 -51.02 -61.85
N SER A 28 7.61 -51.08 -62.61
CA SER A 28 6.56 -52.05 -62.33
C SER A 28 7.15 -53.43 -62.62
N SER A 29 8.00 -53.90 -61.71
CA SER A 29 8.48 -55.26 -61.71
C SER A 29 7.46 -56.09 -60.96
N GLU A 30 6.65 -56.81 -61.74
CA GLU A 30 6.24 -58.14 -61.39
C GLU A 30 7.47 -58.91 -60.86
N VAL A 31 7.55 -59.03 -59.54
CA VAL A 31 8.23 -60.11 -58.84
C VAL A 31 7.05 -60.90 -58.28
N GLY A 32 6.65 -61.97 -58.95
CA GLY A 32 7.41 -63.20 -58.91
C GLY A 32 6.78 -64.03 -57.81
N GLY A 33 5.88 -64.92 -58.20
CA GLY A 33 5.24 -65.85 -57.28
C GLY A 33 6.29 -66.60 -56.47
N LEU A 34 6.27 -66.39 -55.16
CA LEU A 34 6.57 -67.43 -54.19
C LEU A 34 5.26 -67.73 -53.46
N GLY A 35 4.47 -68.57 -54.11
CA GLY A 35 3.46 -69.35 -53.43
C GLY A 35 4.17 -70.33 -52.48
N GLN A 36 3.92 -70.15 -51.19
CA GLN A 36 3.63 -71.25 -50.26
C GLN A 36 2.87 -70.61 -49.10
N ALA A 37 1.64 -70.14 -49.37
CA ALA A 37 0.44 -70.93 -49.18
C ALA A 37 0.49 -71.68 -47.85
N CYS A 38 -0.37 -71.26 -46.95
CA CYS A 38 -1.06 -72.16 -46.02
C CYS A 38 -1.54 -73.35 -46.87
N SER A 39 -0.69 -74.37 -46.97
CA SER A 39 -0.61 -75.24 -48.16
C SER A 39 -1.76 -76.22 -48.23
N ASP A 40 -2.50 -76.31 -47.14
CA ASP A 40 -3.73 -77.04 -47.00
C ASP A 40 -4.84 -75.98 -47.05
N GLY A 41 -5.58 -75.87 -48.17
CA GLY A 41 -6.69 -74.91 -48.36
C GLY A 41 -7.82 -75.01 -47.31
N GLY A 42 -7.66 -75.86 -46.31
CA GLY A 42 -8.53 -76.06 -45.16
C GLY A 42 -8.14 -75.36 -43.85
N GLN A 43 -6.98 -74.70 -43.71
CA GLN A 43 -6.47 -74.27 -42.38
C GLN A 43 -6.21 -72.76 -42.24
N MET A 44 -6.45 -72.22 -41.03
CA MET A 44 -6.26 -70.79 -40.69
C MET A 44 -4.79 -70.46 -40.43
N CYS A 45 -4.33 -69.30 -40.91
CA CYS A 45 -2.96 -68.82 -40.78
C CYS A 45 -2.89 -67.28 -40.81
N VAL A 46 -1.78 -66.70 -40.33
CA VAL A 46 -1.49 -65.25 -40.51
C VAL A 46 -0.94 -65.04 -41.91
N LEU A 47 -1.64 -64.24 -42.71
CA LEU A 47 -1.24 -63.85 -44.07
C LEU A 47 -0.24 -62.69 -44.07
N SER A 48 -0.49 -61.70 -43.23
CA SER A 48 0.36 -60.51 -43.11
C SER A 48 0.12 -59.81 -41.76
N CYS A 49 1.05 -58.93 -41.37
CA CYS A 49 0.86 -58.08 -40.20
C CYS A 49 1.70 -56.79 -40.30
N THR A 50 1.40 -55.80 -39.47
CA THR A 50 2.17 -54.52 -39.41
C THR A 50 3.62 -54.69 -38.96
N LEU A 51 3.98 -55.86 -38.45
CA LEU A 51 5.34 -56.22 -38.05
C LEU A 51 6.12 -56.98 -39.15
N GLY A 52 5.57 -57.03 -40.38
CA GLY A 52 6.19 -57.69 -41.52
C GLY A 52 6.27 -59.21 -41.36
N CYS A 53 5.14 -59.83 -40.98
CA CYS A 53 5.00 -61.28 -40.83
C CYS A 53 5.17 -61.99 -42.18
N THR A 54 6.04 -62.99 -42.23
CA THR A 54 6.13 -63.95 -43.35
C THR A 54 5.42 -65.25 -42.95
N SER A 55 5.13 -66.14 -43.91
CA SER A 55 4.41 -67.41 -43.70
C SER A 55 5.19 -68.48 -42.90
N GLY A 56 6.15 -68.06 -42.07
CA GLY A 56 6.86 -68.86 -41.07
C GLY A 56 7.05 -68.03 -39.81
N SER A 57 6.64 -68.58 -38.66
CA SER A 57 6.69 -68.03 -37.30
C SER A 57 7.71 -66.88 -37.09
N GLY A 58 7.28 -65.61 -37.17
CA GLY A 58 8.16 -64.48 -36.88
C GLY A 58 7.71 -63.12 -37.43
N CYS A 59 8.32 -62.06 -36.90
CA CYS A 59 8.20 -60.67 -37.35
C CYS A 59 9.54 -60.22 -37.94
N THR A 60 9.53 -59.44 -39.02
CA THR A 60 10.74 -58.79 -39.55
C THR A 60 10.99 -57.42 -38.91
N VAL A 61 9.95 -56.79 -38.35
CA VAL A 61 10.05 -55.56 -37.57
C VAL A 61 10.06 -55.90 -36.09
N SER A 62 11.17 -55.61 -35.40
CA SER A 62 11.35 -55.81 -33.97
C SER A 62 11.23 -54.51 -33.15
N GLU A 63 11.12 -53.35 -33.79
CA GLU A 63 11.03 -52.04 -33.13
C GLU A 63 9.69 -51.38 -33.44
N ILE A 64 8.95 -51.03 -32.39
CA ILE A 64 7.63 -50.39 -32.48
C ILE A 64 7.59 -49.07 -31.70
N ALA A 65 6.62 -48.23 -32.02
CA ALA A 65 6.29 -47.06 -31.22
C ALA A 65 5.44 -47.45 -29.99
N VAL A 66 5.46 -46.63 -28.94
CA VAL A 66 4.73 -46.91 -27.69
C VAL A 66 3.21 -46.92 -27.85
N ASN A 67 2.69 -46.30 -28.92
CA ASN A 67 1.28 -46.25 -29.28
C ASN A 67 0.97 -46.93 -30.62
N GLN A 68 1.88 -47.74 -31.17
CA GLN A 68 1.72 -48.33 -32.50
C GLN A 68 0.68 -49.46 -32.52
N PRO A 69 -0.40 -49.37 -33.34
CA PRO A 69 -1.33 -50.47 -33.54
C PRO A 69 -0.66 -51.69 -34.18
N LEU A 70 -0.97 -52.87 -33.64
CA LEU A 70 -0.52 -54.14 -34.19
C LEU A 70 -1.68 -54.80 -34.93
N ARG A 71 -1.59 -54.94 -36.26
CA ARG A 71 -2.66 -55.52 -37.09
C ARG A 71 -2.21 -56.82 -37.72
N PHE A 72 -3.10 -57.80 -37.76
CA PHE A 72 -2.85 -59.16 -38.23
C PHE A 72 -3.97 -59.57 -39.17
N GLN A 73 -3.60 -59.88 -40.41
CA GLN A 73 -4.50 -60.37 -41.44
C GLN A 73 -4.46 -61.88 -41.43
N PHE A 74 -5.62 -62.52 -41.29
CA PHE A 74 -5.76 -63.98 -41.29
C PHE A 74 -6.37 -64.47 -42.62
N SER A 75 -6.14 -65.74 -42.92
CA SER A 75 -6.70 -66.40 -44.11
C SER A 75 -8.21 -66.64 -44.03
N ARG A 76 -8.81 -66.50 -42.85
CA ARG A 76 -10.24 -66.74 -42.60
C ARG A 76 -10.83 -65.67 -41.67
N PRO A 77 -12.14 -65.38 -41.78
CA PRO A 77 -12.82 -64.49 -40.84
C PRO A 77 -12.70 -65.01 -39.41
N ILE A 78 -12.33 -64.13 -38.48
CA ILE A 78 -12.04 -64.45 -37.08
C ILE A 78 -13.31 -64.32 -36.24
N ASP A 79 -13.53 -65.29 -35.34
CA ASP A 79 -14.54 -65.20 -34.29
C ASP A 79 -14.10 -64.17 -33.23
N PRO A 80 -14.78 -63.03 -33.09
CA PRO A 80 -14.40 -62.00 -32.13
C PRO A 80 -14.34 -62.47 -30.68
N THR A 81 -15.14 -63.48 -30.32
CA THR A 81 -15.17 -64.02 -28.94
C THR A 81 -13.95 -64.86 -28.61
N SER A 82 -13.24 -65.35 -29.64
CA SER A 82 -12.00 -66.10 -29.49
C SER A 82 -10.76 -65.21 -29.28
N VAL A 83 -10.87 -63.89 -29.47
CA VAL A 83 -9.75 -62.95 -29.37
C VAL A 83 -9.74 -62.26 -28.01
N ASN A 84 -8.74 -62.60 -27.20
CA ASN A 84 -8.52 -62.01 -25.88
C ASN A 84 -7.02 -62.04 -25.55
N SER A 85 -6.66 -61.61 -24.34
CA SER A 85 -5.25 -61.51 -23.92
C SER A 85 -4.53 -62.86 -23.73
N GLU A 86 -5.26 -63.98 -23.70
CA GLU A 86 -4.70 -65.33 -23.60
C GLU A 86 -4.57 -66.02 -24.96
N SER A 87 -5.46 -65.72 -25.92
CA SER A 87 -5.32 -66.20 -27.30
C SER A 87 -4.42 -65.30 -28.17
N PHE A 88 -4.24 -64.05 -27.76
CA PHE A 88 -3.39 -63.06 -28.43
C PHE A 88 -2.41 -62.44 -27.41
N ARG A 89 -1.35 -63.18 -27.08
CA ARG A 89 -0.52 -62.90 -25.90
C ARG A 89 0.57 -61.89 -26.22
N ILE A 90 0.53 -60.72 -25.59
CA ILE A 90 1.61 -59.73 -25.66
C ILE A 90 2.12 -59.50 -24.24
N ARG A 91 3.33 -59.96 -23.91
CA ARG A 91 3.84 -59.93 -22.53
C ARG A 91 5.31 -59.56 -22.44
N THR A 92 5.69 -58.83 -21.40
CA THR A 92 7.10 -58.65 -21.03
C THR A 92 7.69 -59.95 -20.46
N ALA A 93 9.00 -60.01 -20.25
CA ALA A 93 9.65 -61.13 -19.56
C ALA A 93 9.09 -61.37 -18.14
N ALA A 94 8.56 -60.32 -17.49
CA ALA A 94 7.91 -60.39 -16.19
C ALA A 94 6.42 -60.78 -16.27
N GLY A 95 5.89 -61.06 -17.47
CA GLY A 95 4.51 -61.47 -17.70
C GLY A 95 3.49 -60.32 -17.83
N ALA A 96 3.91 -59.07 -17.65
CA ALA A 96 3.05 -57.89 -17.73
C ALA A 96 2.54 -57.66 -19.16
N GLN A 97 1.25 -57.36 -19.30
CA GLN A 97 0.61 -57.08 -20.60
C GLN A 97 0.59 -55.57 -20.88
N PRO A 98 0.70 -55.16 -22.16
CA PRO A 98 0.42 -53.78 -22.55
C PRO A 98 -1.07 -53.47 -22.37
N SER A 99 -1.39 -52.21 -22.05
CA SER A 99 -2.78 -51.75 -21.99
C SER A 99 -3.30 -51.48 -23.41
N GLY A 100 -4.47 -52.01 -23.76
CA GLY A 100 -5.07 -51.80 -25.08
C GLY A 100 -6.33 -52.61 -25.29
N THR A 101 -6.91 -52.48 -26.47
CA THR A 101 -8.14 -53.18 -26.86
C THR A 101 -7.92 -53.97 -28.15
N TYR A 102 -8.51 -55.17 -28.22
CA TYR A 102 -8.56 -55.95 -29.45
C TYR A 102 -9.80 -55.57 -30.26
N VAL A 103 -9.61 -55.33 -31.56
CA VAL A 103 -10.67 -55.05 -32.52
C VAL A 103 -10.60 -56.11 -33.61
N VAL A 104 -11.72 -56.80 -33.85
CA VAL A 104 -11.83 -57.84 -34.88
C VAL A 104 -12.75 -57.33 -35.99
N GLN A 105 -12.26 -57.35 -37.23
CA GLN A 105 -13.01 -56.92 -38.42
C GLN A 105 -12.81 -57.93 -39.55
N GLY A 106 -13.82 -58.79 -39.76
CA GLY A 106 -13.72 -59.86 -40.74
C GLY A 106 -12.57 -60.80 -40.42
N ASN A 107 -11.55 -60.83 -41.27
CA ASN A 107 -10.34 -61.62 -41.09
C ASN A 107 -9.14 -60.81 -40.56
N GLU A 108 -9.34 -59.60 -40.05
CA GLU A 108 -8.31 -58.80 -39.39
C GLU A 108 -8.51 -58.78 -37.87
N VAL A 109 -7.41 -58.92 -37.12
CA VAL A 109 -7.35 -58.61 -35.68
C VAL A 109 -6.36 -57.46 -35.48
N ALA A 110 -6.78 -56.41 -34.79
CA ALA A 110 -5.95 -55.29 -34.40
C ALA A 110 -5.87 -55.16 -32.88
N PHE A 111 -4.66 -55.08 -32.33
CA PHE A 111 -4.43 -54.58 -30.98
C PHE A 111 -4.19 -53.07 -31.06
N ILE A 112 -5.08 -52.30 -30.43
CA ILE A 112 -5.01 -50.84 -30.33
C ILE A 112 -4.46 -50.50 -28.93
N PRO A 113 -3.22 -50.02 -28.78
CA PRO A 113 -2.67 -49.62 -27.50
C PRO A 113 -3.47 -48.44 -26.91
N SER A 114 -3.77 -48.47 -25.62
CA SER A 114 -4.48 -47.36 -24.96
C SER A 114 -3.61 -46.11 -24.87
N VAL A 115 -4.21 -44.91 -24.88
CA VAL A 115 -3.52 -43.64 -24.65
C VAL A 115 -4.35 -42.84 -23.64
N ARG A 116 -3.90 -42.86 -22.39
CA ARG A 116 -4.60 -42.22 -21.28
C ARG A 116 -3.74 -41.17 -20.59
N SER A 117 -4.37 -40.22 -19.93
CA SER A 117 -3.69 -39.20 -19.13
C SER A 117 -3.89 -39.52 -17.65
N GLU A 118 -2.79 -39.72 -16.91
CA GLU A 118 -2.81 -39.92 -15.45
C GLU A 118 -1.89 -38.88 -14.79
N GLY A 119 -2.48 -37.92 -14.07
CA GLY A 119 -1.76 -36.81 -13.46
C GLY A 119 -0.95 -36.02 -14.49
N ASN A 120 0.38 -36.00 -14.33
CA ASN A 120 1.26 -35.22 -15.20
C ASN A 120 1.83 -35.97 -16.42
N ARG A 121 1.41 -37.22 -16.65
CA ARG A 121 2.01 -38.10 -17.67
C ARG A 121 0.94 -38.66 -18.60
N THR A 122 1.21 -38.61 -19.91
CA THR A 122 0.52 -39.46 -20.88
C THR A 122 1.06 -40.87 -20.74
N LEU A 123 0.19 -41.84 -20.48
CA LEU A 123 0.50 -43.24 -20.45
C LEU A 123 0.11 -43.88 -21.78
N PHE A 124 1.02 -44.66 -22.32
CA PHE A 124 0.84 -45.39 -23.57
C PHE A 124 0.64 -46.87 -23.28
N GLY A 125 0.00 -47.57 -24.22
CA GLY A 125 -0.29 -48.99 -24.07
C GLY A 125 0.95 -49.85 -23.94
N PHE A 126 2.02 -49.52 -24.67
CA PHE A 126 3.35 -50.09 -24.47
C PHE A 126 4.21 -49.17 -23.60
N ALA A 127 4.99 -49.77 -22.70
CA ALA A 127 5.98 -49.06 -21.92
C ALA A 127 7.22 -48.76 -22.78
N GLU A 128 7.72 -47.54 -22.70
CA GLU A 128 8.88 -47.07 -23.47
C GLU A 128 10.15 -47.88 -23.13
N ASN A 129 10.91 -48.26 -24.16
CA ASN A 129 12.12 -49.08 -24.07
C ASN A 129 11.92 -50.47 -23.42
N VAL A 130 10.70 -50.99 -23.41
CA VAL A 130 10.38 -52.33 -22.90
C VAL A 130 10.25 -53.34 -24.04
N SER A 131 10.80 -54.55 -23.82
CA SER A 131 10.66 -55.68 -24.73
C SER A 131 9.44 -56.53 -24.39
N TYR A 132 8.64 -56.83 -25.42
CA TYR A 132 7.46 -57.68 -25.36
C TYR A 132 7.66 -58.90 -26.26
N THR A 133 7.22 -60.06 -25.78
CA THR A 133 7.03 -61.27 -26.58
C THR A 133 5.56 -61.30 -27.01
N LEU A 134 5.34 -61.25 -28.32
CA LEU A 134 4.04 -61.43 -28.95
C LEU A 134 3.92 -62.90 -29.37
N GLU A 135 2.88 -63.58 -28.92
CA GLU A 135 2.59 -64.97 -29.25
C GLU A 135 1.09 -65.14 -29.59
N ILE A 136 0.81 -65.73 -30.75
CA ILE A 136 -0.53 -66.19 -31.12
C ILE A 136 -0.45 -67.73 -31.19
N PRO A 137 -0.95 -68.44 -30.17
CA PRO A 137 -0.79 -69.89 -30.10
C PRO A 137 -1.52 -70.62 -31.24
N GLY A 138 -0.84 -71.61 -31.81
CA GLY A 138 -1.42 -72.55 -32.76
C GLY A 138 -1.83 -73.88 -32.10
N THR A 139 -2.45 -74.76 -32.89
CA THR A 139 -2.81 -76.11 -32.50
C THR A 139 -1.57 -76.90 -32.08
N GLY A 140 -1.60 -77.54 -30.91
CA GLY A 140 -0.46 -78.31 -30.37
C GLY A 140 0.50 -77.51 -29.48
N SER A 141 0.26 -76.21 -29.28
CA SER A 141 1.06 -75.34 -28.40
C SER A 141 0.83 -75.56 -26.89
N GLY A 142 -0.19 -76.33 -26.50
CA GLY A 142 -0.55 -76.59 -25.11
C GLY A 142 -1.47 -75.53 -24.48
N TYR A 143 -1.78 -74.43 -25.18
CA TYR A 143 -2.72 -73.40 -24.71
C TYR A 143 -4.17 -73.79 -24.97
N ARG A 144 -5.07 -73.42 -24.04
CA ARG A 144 -6.51 -73.67 -24.15
C ARG A 144 -7.23 -72.59 -24.97
N ASP A 145 -6.80 -71.34 -24.81
CA ASP A 145 -7.35 -70.19 -25.53
C ASP A 145 -6.59 -69.98 -26.84
N LEU A 146 -7.28 -70.21 -27.95
CA LEU A 146 -6.74 -70.09 -29.30
C LEU A 146 -7.59 -69.09 -30.09
N VAL A 147 -6.96 -68.31 -30.97
CA VAL A 147 -7.71 -67.52 -31.96
C VAL A 147 -8.38 -68.50 -32.91
N ARG A 148 -9.69 -68.34 -33.12
CA ARG A 148 -10.52 -69.19 -33.97
C ARG A 148 -11.10 -68.40 -35.13
N SER A 149 -11.23 -69.03 -36.28
CA SER A 149 -12.09 -68.54 -37.34
C SER A 149 -13.56 -68.79 -37.01
N THR A 150 -14.45 -68.09 -37.70
CA THR A 150 -15.92 -68.22 -37.55
C THR A 150 -16.46 -69.62 -37.85
N ASP A 151 -15.70 -70.45 -38.57
CA ASP A 151 -15.98 -71.88 -38.80
C ASP A 151 -15.30 -72.82 -37.77
N GLY A 152 -14.69 -72.26 -36.72
CA GLY A 152 -14.05 -72.98 -35.62
C GLY A 152 -12.59 -73.38 -35.84
N GLY A 153 -12.03 -73.11 -37.03
CA GLY A 153 -10.64 -73.41 -37.37
C GLY A 153 -9.62 -72.64 -36.52
N THR A 154 -8.49 -73.25 -36.20
CA THR A 154 -7.40 -72.66 -35.40
C THR A 154 -6.13 -72.50 -36.23
N LEU A 155 -5.17 -71.70 -35.75
CA LEU A 155 -3.85 -71.61 -36.38
C LEU A 155 -3.13 -72.96 -36.32
N LYS A 156 -2.56 -73.43 -37.44
CA LYS A 156 -1.78 -74.69 -37.46
C LYS A 156 -0.47 -74.54 -36.69
N THR A 157 0.23 -73.42 -36.89
CA THR A 157 1.52 -73.11 -36.29
C THR A 157 1.39 -71.87 -35.41
N SER A 158 2.01 -71.90 -34.23
CA SER A 158 2.09 -70.71 -33.39
C SER A 158 2.85 -69.60 -34.10
N PHE A 159 2.35 -68.38 -33.99
CA PHE A 159 3.07 -67.18 -34.36
C PHE A 159 3.79 -66.64 -33.13
N SER A 160 5.07 -66.33 -33.21
CA SER A 160 5.80 -65.74 -32.09
C SER A 160 6.90 -64.80 -32.57
N CYS A 161 7.04 -63.63 -31.94
CA CYS A 161 8.15 -62.72 -32.18
C CYS A 161 8.41 -61.80 -30.96
N LYS A 162 9.60 -61.21 -30.92
CA LYS A 162 9.96 -60.20 -29.91
C LYS A 162 9.95 -58.81 -30.54
N ILE A 163 9.32 -57.87 -29.84
CA ILE A 163 9.26 -56.45 -30.21
C ILE A 163 9.76 -55.58 -29.05
N VAL A 164 10.31 -54.41 -29.34
CA VAL A 164 10.78 -53.41 -28.38
C VAL A 164 10.10 -52.08 -28.69
N ALA A 165 9.50 -51.44 -27.69
CA ALA A 165 8.80 -50.18 -27.86
C ALA A 165 9.76 -48.97 -27.70
N ASN A 166 10.71 -48.81 -28.64
CA ASN A 166 11.76 -47.78 -28.61
C ASN A 166 11.66 -46.71 -29.70
N ARG A 167 10.64 -46.75 -30.58
CA ARG A 167 10.49 -45.75 -31.66
C ARG A 167 9.79 -44.46 -31.23
N GLY A 168 9.66 -44.23 -29.92
CA GLY A 168 8.92 -43.09 -29.36
C GLY A 168 7.43 -43.18 -29.67
N VAL A 169 6.78 -42.02 -29.86
CA VAL A 169 5.35 -41.90 -30.18
C VAL A 169 5.20 -41.63 -31.68
N ILE A 170 4.32 -42.38 -32.35
CA ILE A 170 3.97 -42.11 -33.74
C ILE A 170 2.66 -41.32 -33.82
N ASP A 171 2.64 -40.33 -34.70
CA ASP A 171 1.42 -39.72 -35.20
C ASP A 171 0.84 -40.68 -36.27
N LEU A 172 -0.39 -41.15 -36.04
CA LEU A 172 -1.02 -42.20 -36.83
C LEU A 172 -1.50 -41.73 -38.20
N ASP A 173 -1.79 -40.44 -38.37
CA ASP A 173 -2.30 -39.91 -39.65
C ASP A 173 -1.26 -39.05 -40.38
N GLY A 174 -0.15 -38.72 -39.72
CA GLY A 174 0.97 -37.97 -40.29
C GLY A 174 0.67 -36.49 -40.49
N LYS A 175 -0.50 -36.00 -40.08
CA LYS A 175 -0.96 -34.63 -40.36
C LYS A 175 -0.64 -33.74 -39.17
N LYS A 176 -1.20 -32.54 -39.18
CA LYS A 176 -1.13 -31.59 -38.07
C LYS A 176 -2.52 -31.56 -37.42
N PRO A 177 -2.62 -31.38 -36.09
CA PRO A 177 -3.91 -31.29 -35.44
C PRO A 177 -4.73 -30.15 -36.03
N ARG A 178 -5.97 -30.45 -36.41
CA ARG A 178 -6.96 -29.46 -36.81
C ARG A 178 -8.03 -29.38 -35.75
N ALA A 179 -8.23 -28.19 -35.21
CA ALA A 179 -9.30 -27.93 -34.27
C ALA A 179 -10.59 -27.58 -35.00
N LYS A 180 -11.73 -27.97 -34.41
CA LYS A 180 -13.09 -27.63 -34.82
C LYS A 180 -13.85 -27.13 -33.59
N LEU A 181 -14.50 -25.97 -33.70
CA LEU A 181 -15.44 -25.50 -32.68
C LEU A 181 -16.73 -26.33 -32.75
N LEU A 182 -17.03 -27.05 -31.67
CA LEU A 182 -18.26 -27.84 -31.52
C LEU A 182 -19.36 -27.05 -30.79
N VAL A 183 -18.98 -26.27 -29.77
CA VAL A 183 -19.89 -25.42 -29.01
C VAL A 183 -19.26 -24.04 -28.84
N PRO A 184 -19.98 -22.95 -29.16
CA PRO A 184 -21.35 -22.94 -29.66
C PRO A 184 -21.46 -23.39 -31.13
N THR A 185 -22.60 -24.00 -31.49
CA THR A 185 -22.89 -24.41 -32.88
C THR A 185 -23.39 -23.25 -33.74
N SER A 186 -24.10 -22.30 -33.15
CA SER A 186 -24.41 -21.00 -33.75
C SER A 186 -23.32 -20.00 -33.37
N LEU A 187 -22.84 -19.21 -34.33
CA LEU A 187 -21.88 -18.13 -34.04
C LEU A 187 -22.56 -16.80 -33.74
N SER A 188 -23.89 -16.73 -33.83
CA SER A 188 -24.68 -15.56 -33.44
C SER A 188 -25.68 -15.92 -32.35
N ASN A 189 -26.03 -14.93 -31.53
CA ASN A 189 -27.06 -15.05 -30.49
C ASN A 189 -26.79 -16.18 -29.47
N VAL A 190 -25.53 -16.38 -29.10
CA VAL A 190 -25.07 -17.48 -28.25
C VAL A 190 -25.45 -17.25 -26.80
N ALA A 191 -25.93 -18.29 -26.10
CA ALA A 191 -26.23 -18.20 -24.68
C ALA A 191 -25.00 -17.76 -23.86
N ARG A 192 -25.20 -16.83 -22.92
CA ARG A 192 -24.11 -16.22 -22.15
C ARG A 192 -23.40 -17.18 -21.19
N ASN A 193 -24.05 -18.28 -20.84
CA ASN A 193 -23.49 -19.37 -20.02
C ASN A 193 -22.96 -20.54 -20.89
N THR A 194 -22.75 -20.32 -22.20
CA THR A 194 -22.25 -21.37 -23.09
C THR A 194 -20.89 -21.89 -22.62
N LEU A 195 -20.70 -23.19 -22.78
CA LEU A 195 -19.36 -23.77 -22.80
C LEU A 195 -18.70 -23.46 -24.14
N ILE A 196 -17.37 -23.50 -24.18
CA ILE A 196 -16.61 -23.46 -25.42
C ILE A 196 -15.96 -24.83 -25.58
N VAL A 197 -16.38 -25.58 -26.60
CA VAL A 197 -15.93 -26.96 -26.82
C VAL A 197 -15.22 -27.05 -28.16
N LEU A 198 -13.97 -27.49 -28.12
CA LEU A 198 -13.12 -27.72 -29.29
C LEU A 198 -12.89 -29.22 -29.44
N GLU A 199 -13.00 -29.74 -30.67
CA GLU A 199 -12.58 -31.09 -31.03
C GLU A 199 -11.35 -30.99 -31.94
N PHE A 200 -10.31 -31.73 -31.63
CA PHE A 200 -9.13 -31.88 -32.47
C PHE A 200 -9.22 -33.18 -33.26
N SER A 201 -8.70 -33.15 -34.49
CA SER A 201 -8.70 -34.30 -35.41
C SER A 201 -7.92 -35.51 -34.92
N GLU A 202 -7.13 -35.36 -33.85
CA GLU A 202 -6.22 -36.37 -33.32
C GLU A 202 -6.01 -36.23 -31.79
N VAL A 203 -5.25 -37.14 -31.20
CA VAL A 203 -4.89 -37.11 -29.77
C VAL A 203 -3.76 -36.10 -29.53
N LEU A 204 -3.97 -35.16 -28.62
CA LEU A 204 -3.03 -34.11 -28.26
C LEU A 204 -2.13 -34.52 -27.09
N ASN A 205 -0.96 -33.87 -26.99
CA ASN A 205 -0.23 -33.85 -25.73
C ASN A 205 -1.01 -33.01 -24.70
N THR A 206 -1.57 -33.66 -23.69
CA THR A 206 -2.42 -32.99 -22.69
C THR A 206 -1.66 -32.24 -21.60
N GLN A 207 -0.32 -32.37 -21.54
CA GLN A 207 0.50 -31.76 -20.50
C GLN A 207 0.38 -30.23 -20.45
N ILE A 208 0.23 -29.60 -21.62
CA ILE A 208 0.11 -28.15 -21.74
C ILE A 208 -1.17 -27.58 -21.08
N PHE A 209 -2.18 -28.42 -20.79
CA PHE A 209 -3.43 -28.00 -20.16
C PHE A 209 -3.42 -28.12 -18.63
N GLN A 210 -2.32 -28.57 -18.03
CA GLN A 210 -2.18 -28.69 -16.58
C GLN A 210 -2.20 -27.30 -15.91
N GLY A 211 -2.82 -27.19 -14.74
CA GLY A 211 -2.94 -25.91 -13.99
C GLY A 211 -4.07 -24.99 -14.45
N GLY A 212 -5.05 -25.48 -15.22
CA GLY A 212 -6.24 -24.72 -15.62
C GLY A 212 -6.15 -24.09 -17.02
N GLY A 213 -5.07 -24.34 -17.76
CA GLY A 213 -4.98 -24.04 -19.19
C GLY A 213 -4.71 -22.58 -19.58
N ALA A 214 -4.41 -21.69 -18.63
CA ALA A 214 -3.99 -20.33 -18.94
C ALA A 214 -2.62 -20.36 -19.68
N GLY A 215 -2.63 -20.08 -20.98
CA GLY A 215 -1.42 -20.10 -21.82
C GLY A 215 -1.13 -21.42 -22.52
N ALA A 216 -2.07 -22.38 -22.51
CA ALA A 216 -1.93 -23.69 -23.15
C ALA A 216 -2.02 -23.63 -24.69
N GLY A 217 -1.62 -22.55 -25.35
CA GLY A 217 -1.74 -22.41 -26.81
C GLY A 217 -3.17 -22.21 -27.35
N ILE A 218 -4.19 -22.13 -26.49
CA ILE A 218 -5.55 -21.68 -26.82
C ILE A 218 -5.83 -20.38 -26.07
N LEU A 219 -6.20 -19.33 -26.80
CA LEU A 219 -6.56 -18.03 -26.24
C LEU A 219 -8.07 -17.87 -26.31
N PHE A 220 -8.69 -17.68 -25.16
CA PHE A 220 -10.11 -17.32 -25.03
C PHE A 220 -10.19 -15.86 -24.66
N THR A 221 -10.71 -15.04 -25.56
CA THR A 221 -10.83 -13.61 -25.35
C THR A 221 -12.24 -13.13 -25.64
N VAL A 222 -12.58 -11.97 -25.10
CA VAL A 222 -13.87 -11.32 -25.34
C VAL A 222 -13.68 -9.84 -25.56
N SER A 223 -14.50 -9.25 -26.42
CA SER A 223 -14.60 -7.81 -26.64
C SER A 223 -16.06 -7.38 -26.73
N LEU A 224 -16.31 -6.10 -26.47
CA LEU A 224 -17.62 -5.49 -26.74
C LEU A 224 -17.81 -5.30 -28.24
N VAL A 225 -19.07 -5.22 -28.70
CA VAL A 225 -19.37 -4.83 -30.08
C VAL A 225 -19.51 -3.31 -30.18
N ASN A 226 -19.09 -2.73 -31.29
CA ASN A 226 -19.33 -1.34 -31.62
C ASN A 226 -20.80 -1.11 -32.08
N GLU A 227 -21.16 0.14 -32.37
CA GLU A 227 -22.50 0.49 -32.87
C GLU A 227 -22.85 -0.18 -34.22
N ALA A 228 -21.84 -0.56 -35.00
CA ALA A 228 -21.98 -1.30 -36.25
C ALA A 228 -22.07 -2.83 -36.03
N PHE A 229 -22.14 -3.30 -34.78
CA PHE A 229 -22.13 -4.72 -34.39
C PHE A 229 -20.86 -5.48 -34.77
N GLU A 230 -19.75 -4.76 -34.99
CA GLU A 230 -18.43 -5.32 -35.22
C GLU A 230 -17.67 -5.42 -33.89
N CYS A 231 -16.79 -6.42 -33.79
CA CYS A 231 -16.04 -6.65 -32.56
C CYS A 231 -15.00 -5.54 -32.34
N GLU A 232 -15.08 -4.88 -31.19
CA GLU A 232 -14.18 -3.80 -30.83
C GLU A 232 -12.79 -4.36 -30.48
N ARG A 233 -11.74 -3.53 -30.64
CA ARG A 233 -10.35 -3.90 -30.30
C ARG A 233 -10.09 -4.03 -28.79
N ARG A 234 -11.06 -3.72 -27.92
CA ARG A 234 -10.93 -3.86 -26.46
C ARG A 234 -11.06 -5.33 -26.06
N VAL A 235 -10.00 -6.09 -26.30
CA VAL A 235 -9.94 -7.54 -26.05
C VAL A 235 -9.48 -7.81 -24.61
N LYS A 236 -10.24 -8.61 -23.86
CA LYS A 236 -9.88 -9.10 -22.52
C LYS A 236 -9.81 -10.63 -22.52
N ASN A 237 -8.87 -11.19 -21.76
CA ASN A 237 -8.81 -12.64 -21.55
C ASN A 237 -10.02 -13.10 -20.73
N LEU A 238 -10.67 -14.17 -21.17
CA LEU A 238 -11.77 -14.78 -20.44
C LEU A 238 -11.24 -15.66 -19.31
N PRO A 239 -11.57 -15.39 -18.04
CA PRO A 239 -11.20 -16.27 -16.95
C PRO A 239 -12.10 -17.51 -16.94
N GLY A 240 -11.53 -18.69 -16.75
CA GLY A 240 -12.29 -19.94 -16.71
C GLY A 240 -11.43 -21.16 -16.43
N THR A 241 -12.06 -22.33 -16.49
CA THR A 241 -11.41 -23.62 -16.29
C THR A 241 -11.42 -24.42 -17.58
N VAL A 242 -10.26 -24.97 -17.97
CA VAL A 242 -10.13 -25.90 -19.08
C VAL A 242 -10.16 -27.34 -18.56
N SER A 243 -10.94 -28.21 -19.21
CA SER A 243 -10.92 -29.66 -19.02
C SER A 243 -10.72 -30.35 -20.37
N VAL A 244 -9.95 -31.44 -20.40
CA VAL A 244 -9.59 -32.16 -21.61
C VAL A 244 -10.05 -33.62 -21.51
N ASN A 245 -10.64 -34.13 -22.58
CA ASN A 245 -11.06 -35.53 -22.70
C ASN A 245 -10.41 -36.15 -23.94
N LEU A 246 -9.86 -37.36 -23.80
CA LEU A 246 -9.30 -38.14 -24.89
C LEU A 246 -10.30 -39.25 -25.25
N ASP A 247 -10.73 -39.30 -26.51
CA ASP A 247 -11.53 -40.42 -27.02
C ASP A 247 -10.61 -41.38 -27.78
N GLU A 248 -10.22 -42.46 -27.11
CA GLU A 248 -9.35 -43.48 -27.68
C GLU A 248 -9.98 -44.22 -28.88
N ARG A 249 -11.31 -44.28 -28.97
CA ARG A 249 -12.00 -45.01 -30.06
C ARG A 249 -12.00 -44.22 -31.35
N SER A 250 -12.25 -42.92 -31.26
CA SER A 250 -12.21 -42.03 -32.42
C SER A 250 -10.83 -41.40 -32.67
N ASN A 251 -9.88 -41.63 -31.75
CA ASN A 251 -8.55 -41.05 -31.75
C ASN A 251 -8.60 -39.52 -31.79
N LYS A 252 -9.48 -38.90 -30.99
CA LYS A 252 -9.69 -37.43 -30.96
C LYS A 252 -9.50 -36.86 -29.56
N THR A 253 -9.22 -35.56 -29.51
CA THR A 253 -9.19 -34.80 -28.25
C THR A 253 -10.32 -33.78 -28.21
N THR A 254 -11.06 -33.75 -27.11
CA THR A 254 -12.02 -32.69 -26.82
C THR A 254 -11.50 -31.79 -25.71
N VAL A 255 -11.46 -30.48 -25.96
CA VAL A 255 -11.11 -29.45 -24.97
C VAL A 255 -12.37 -28.66 -24.65
N VAL A 256 -12.74 -28.61 -23.37
CA VAL A 256 -13.90 -27.87 -22.87
C VAL A 256 -13.40 -26.73 -21.99
N PHE A 257 -13.72 -25.50 -22.36
CA PHE A 257 -13.52 -24.32 -21.53
C PHE A 257 -14.85 -23.87 -20.94
N ARG A 258 -14.87 -23.73 -19.62
CA ARG A 258 -15.99 -23.18 -18.85
C ARG A 258 -15.60 -21.80 -18.32
N PRO A 259 -16.20 -20.71 -18.84
CA PRO A 259 -16.03 -19.39 -18.26
C PRO A 259 -16.40 -19.39 -16.77
N SER A 260 -15.58 -18.73 -15.94
CA SER A 260 -15.82 -18.57 -14.50
C SER A 260 -16.83 -17.45 -14.19
N ILE A 261 -17.14 -16.64 -15.19
CA ILE A 261 -18.10 -15.55 -15.15
C ILE A 261 -19.11 -15.74 -16.29
N LEU A 262 -20.31 -15.19 -16.12
CA LEU A 262 -21.27 -15.13 -17.20
C LEU A 262 -20.71 -14.24 -18.33
N LEU A 263 -20.74 -14.72 -19.58
CA LEU A 263 -20.23 -13.92 -20.68
C LEU A 263 -21.04 -12.62 -20.79
N PRO A 264 -20.42 -11.48 -21.14
CA PRO A 264 -21.13 -10.24 -21.35
C PRO A 264 -22.21 -10.42 -22.43
N GLN A 265 -23.29 -9.64 -22.33
CA GLN A 265 -24.32 -9.63 -23.38
C GLN A 265 -23.83 -8.85 -24.59
N ASN A 266 -24.29 -9.21 -25.79
CA ASN A 266 -23.94 -8.50 -27.02
C ASN A 266 -22.42 -8.28 -27.17
N SER A 267 -21.63 -9.33 -26.90
CA SER A 267 -20.16 -9.30 -26.94
C SER A 267 -19.62 -10.35 -27.90
N CYS A 268 -18.45 -10.08 -28.47
CA CYS A 268 -17.73 -11.05 -29.29
C CYS A 268 -16.78 -11.87 -28.43
N VAL A 269 -16.90 -13.18 -28.51
CA VAL A 269 -15.93 -14.11 -27.93
C VAL A 269 -15.07 -14.66 -29.05
N GLN A 270 -13.75 -14.50 -28.93
CA GLN A 270 -12.78 -15.05 -29.84
C GLN A 270 -12.07 -16.24 -29.19
N VAL A 271 -11.94 -17.32 -29.96
CA VAL A 271 -11.26 -18.55 -29.56
C VAL A 271 -10.16 -18.81 -30.56
N GLN A 272 -8.91 -18.62 -30.16
CA GLN A 272 -7.75 -18.78 -31.04
C GLN A 272 -6.91 -19.98 -30.61
N VAL A 273 -6.78 -20.96 -31.50
CA VAL A 273 -5.84 -22.08 -31.37
C VAL A 273 -4.55 -21.71 -32.08
N THR A 274 -3.41 -21.90 -31.40
CA THR A 274 -2.07 -21.61 -31.93
C THR A 274 -1.29 -22.89 -32.20
N SER A 275 -0.13 -22.76 -32.85
CA SER A 275 0.79 -23.88 -33.10
C SER A 275 1.52 -24.40 -31.85
N GLN A 276 1.27 -23.80 -30.67
CA GLN A 276 1.75 -24.33 -29.39
C GLN A 276 0.99 -25.57 -28.94
N ILE A 277 -0.26 -25.76 -29.40
CA ILE A 277 -0.94 -27.04 -29.28
C ILE A 277 -0.18 -28.06 -30.11
N ARG A 278 0.19 -29.19 -29.52
CA ARG A 278 0.93 -30.25 -30.20
C ARG A 278 0.21 -31.58 -30.10
N ASP A 279 0.31 -32.38 -31.16
CA ASP A 279 0.01 -33.80 -31.10
C ASP A 279 0.99 -34.54 -30.17
N LEU A 280 0.83 -35.85 -30.07
CA LEU A 280 1.74 -36.69 -29.29
C LEU A 280 3.14 -36.84 -29.92
N ALA A 281 3.31 -36.59 -31.23
CA ALA A 281 4.58 -36.66 -31.94
C ALA A 281 5.34 -35.31 -31.97
N GLY A 282 4.75 -34.26 -31.38
CA GLY A 282 5.32 -32.93 -31.28
C GLY A 282 4.98 -31.95 -32.41
N LYS A 283 4.15 -32.31 -33.41
CA LYS A 283 3.75 -31.37 -34.46
C LYS A 283 2.73 -30.36 -33.95
N GLY A 284 2.96 -29.09 -34.27
CA GLY A 284 2.05 -28.01 -33.90
C GLY A 284 0.74 -28.06 -34.69
N ALA A 285 -0.37 -27.77 -34.01
CA ALA A 285 -1.69 -27.64 -34.60
C ALA A 285 -1.72 -26.54 -35.67
N VAL A 286 -2.65 -26.67 -36.62
CA VAL A 286 -2.94 -25.62 -37.59
C VAL A 286 -3.60 -24.45 -36.85
N PRO A 287 -2.99 -23.25 -36.84
CA PRO A 287 -3.60 -22.11 -36.17
C PRO A 287 -4.95 -21.76 -36.80
N ILE A 288 -5.95 -21.53 -35.95
CA ILE A 288 -7.30 -21.19 -36.37
C ILE A 288 -7.97 -20.34 -35.30
N ALA A 289 -8.82 -19.40 -35.71
CA ALA A 289 -9.60 -18.59 -34.80
C ALA A 289 -11.09 -18.70 -35.16
N TRP A 290 -11.92 -18.78 -34.14
CA TRP A 290 -13.36 -18.60 -34.25
C TRP A 290 -13.79 -17.36 -33.50
N GLU A 291 -14.88 -16.80 -33.94
CA GLU A 291 -15.55 -15.69 -33.29
C GLU A 291 -17.04 -16.01 -33.21
N PHE A 292 -17.65 -15.75 -32.05
CA PHE A 292 -19.08 -15.83 -31.90
C PHE A 292 -19.62 -14.69 -31.03
N GLN A 293 -20.87 -14.31 -31.28
CA GLN A 293 -21.53 -13.24 -30.58
C GLN A 293 -22.54 -13.78 -29.56
N THR A 294 -22.45 -13.28 -28.33
CA THR A 294 -23.40 -13.60 -27.28
C THR A 294 -24.75 -12.92 -27.51
N LYS A 295 -25.81 -13.56 -27.06
CA LYS A 295 -27.19 -13.06 -27.14
C LYS A 295 -27.30 -11.68 -26.49
N LYS A 296 -28.01 -10.79 -27.18
CA LYS A 296 -28.49 -9.53 -26.61
C LYS A 296 -29.64 -9.83 -25.65
N GLU A 297 -29.50 -9.43 -24.40
CA GLU A 297 -30.57 -9.51 -23.40
C GLU A 297 -31.00 -8.10 -23.00
N GLN A 298 -32.13 -8.01 -22.30
CA GLN A 298 -32.49 -6.73 -21.67
C GLN A 298 -31.49 -6.45 -20.55
N ILE A 299 -30.89 -5.27 -20.60
CA ILE A 299 -29.95 -4.81 -19.59
C ILE A 299 -30.72 -4.60 -18.28
N GLN A 300 -30.60 -5.56 -17.36
CA GLN A 300 -31.14 -5.42 -16.01
C GLN A 300 -30.17 -4.66 -15.12
N ASN A 301 -30.72 -3.82 -14.22
CA ASN A 301 -29.90 -3.22 -13.17
C ASN A 301 -29.49 -4.33 -12.20
N GLN A 302 -28.19 -4.49 -12.00
CA GLN A 302 -27.61 -5.27 -10.92
C GLN A 302 -27.31 -4.35 -9.74
N PHE A 303 -27.12 -4.92 -8.56
CA PHE A 303 -26.67 -4.17 -7.40
C PHE A 303 -25.77 -5.00 -6.50
N VAL A 304 -24.89 -4.30 -5.79
CA VAL A 304 -24.21 -4.81 -4.60
C VAL A 304 -24.86 -4.16 -3.39
N GLU A 305 -25.16 -4.96 -2.36
CA GLU A 305 -25.77 -4.53 -1.10
C GLU A 305 -24.82 -4.81 0.07
N GLU A 306 -24.64 -3.81 0.93
CA GLU A 306 -23.97 -3.94 2.22
C GLU A 306 -25.00 -3.67 3.33
N VAL A 307 -25.15 -4.62 4.25
CA VAL A 307 -26.13 -4.61 5.35
C VAL A 307 -25.47 -4.55 6.74
N PHE A 308 -24.15 -4.46 6.77
CA PHE A 308 -23.30 -4.33 7.96
C PHE A 308 -23.44 -5.51 8.93
N SER A 309 -23.75 -6.71 8.44
CA SER A 309 -23.89 -7.91 9.28
C SER A 309 -22.55 -8.35 9.88
N ASP A 310 -21.46 -8.14 9.15
CA ASP A 310 -20.09 -8.45 9.56
C ASP A 310 -19.11 -7.34 9.13
N THR A 311 -17.82 -7.52 9.43
CA THR A 311 -16.75 -6.55 9.15
C THR A 311 -15.87 -6.94 7.95
N SER A 312 -16.29 -7.89 7.12
CA SER A 312 -15.48 -8.38 5.99
C SER A 312 -15.13 -7.27 5.00
N HIS A 313 -16.08 -6.37 4.75
CA HIS A 313 -15.93 -5.20 3.87
C HIS A 313 -15.60 -3.89 4.61
N PHE A 314 -15.32 -3.93 5.92
CA PHE A 314 -14.92 -2.73 6.66
C PHE A 314 -13.44 -2.41 6.42
N GLU A 315 -13.14 -1.20 5.97
CA GLU A 315 -11.75 -0.71 5.85
C GLU A 315 -11.37 0.07 7.11
N SER A 316 -10.90 -0.65 8.12
CA SER A 316 -10.58 -0.08 9.44
C SER A 316 -9.46 0.95 9.39
N ASP A 317 -8.52 0.85 8.44
CA ASP A 317 -7.40 1.78 8.37
C ASP A 317 -7.83 3.17 7.88
N LEU A 318 -8.96 3.29 7.17
CA LEU A 318 -9.53 4.56 6.69
C LEU A 318 -10.72 5.06 7.53
N SER A 319 -11.20 4.24 8.47
CA SER A 319 -12.49 4.47 9.12
C SER A 319 -12.36 4.79 10.61
N GLY A 320 -13.10 5.80 11.06
CA GLY A 320 -13.31 6.09 12.49
C GLY A 320 -14.64 5.58 13.01
N ALA A 321 -15.52 5.16 12.10
CA ALA A 321 -16.86 4.65 12.37
C ALA A 321 -16.86 3.24 12.98
N LYS A 322 -18.00 2.83 13.53
CA LYS A 322 -18.23 1.46 13.99
C LYS A 322 -19.11 0.71 13.00
N TRP A 323 -18.61 -0.43 12.52
CA TRP A 323 -19.22 -1.27 11.51
C TRP A 323 -19.55 -2.65 12.10
N GLY A 324 -20.76 -3.15 11.91
CA GLY A 324 -21.18 -4.49 12.32
C GLY A 324 -22.54 -4.51 13.03
N ALA A 325 -23.00 -5.72 13.38
CA ALA A 325 -24.29 -5.92 14.06
C ALA A 325 -25.50 -5.33 13.30
N GLY A 326 -25.45 -5.35 11.97
CA GLY A 326 -26.52 -4.90 11.08
C GLY A 326 -26.62 -3.37 10.92
N LYS A 327 -25.61 -2.61 11.37
CA LYS A 327 -25.56 -1.16 11.14
C LYS A 327 -24.15 -0.59 11.08
N LEU A 328 -24.05 0.61 10.54
CA LEU A 328 -22.86 1.45 10.57
C LEU A 328 -23.19 2.75 11.29
N VAL A 329 -22.40 3.12 12.29
CA VAL A 329 -22.61 4.34 13.10
C VAL A 329 -21.36 5.23 13.10
N PRO A 330 -21.54 6.57 13.21
CA PRO A 330 -20.42 7.51 13.25
C PRO A 330 -19.38 7.16 14.33
N GLY A 331 -18.15 7.55 14.05
CA GLY A 331 -17.06 7.48 15.01
C GLY A 331 -17.18 8.50 16.12
N LYS A 332 -16.29 8.43 17.10
CA LYS A 332 -16.12 9.50 18.11
C LYS A 332 -15.17 10.60 17.62
N LEU A 333 -14.17 10.23 16.84
CA LEU A 333 -13.10 11.11 16.35
C LEU A 333 -12.82 10.82 14.86
N GLY A 334 -11.97 11.65 14.27
CA GLY A 334 -11.28 11.34 13.02
C GLY A 334 -11.39 12.43 11.93
N GLY A 335 -12.42 13.28 12.02
CA GLY A 335 -12.57 14.41 11.09
C GLY A 335 -13.07 13.97 9.71
N SER A 336 -12.97 14.90 8.76
CA SER A 336 -13.53 14.76 7.41
C SER A 336 -12.68 13.97 6.42
N GLY A 337 -11.42 13.67 6.74
CA GLY A 337 -10.48 13.01 5.83
C GLY A 337 -10.23 13.71 4.49
N ILE A 338 -10.70 14.95 4.32
CA ILE A 338 -10.74 15.65 3.02
C ILE A 338 -9.36 15.82 2.37
N LEU A 339 -8.29 15.81 3.17
CA LEU A 339 -6.91 15.91 2.69
C LEU A 339 -6.31 14.58 2.20
N GLY A 340 -7.11 13.49 2.19
CA GLY A 340 -6.65 12.15 1.82
C GLY A 340 -5.59 11.61 2.76
N ASP A 341 -4.65 10.81 2.24
CA ASP A 341 -3.58 10.22 3.04
C ASP A 341 -2.45 11.21 3.28
N PHE A 342 -1.95 11.27 4.52
CA PHE A 342 -0.75 12.05 4.83
C PHE A 342 0.48 11.51 4.06
N LYS A 343 1.27 12.43 3.49
CA LYS A 343 2.58 12.15 2.90
C LYS A 343 3.55 13.25 3.31
N ALA A 344 4.61 12.92 4.05
CA ALA A 344 5.60 13.92 4.47
C ALA A 344 6.12 14.84 3.34
N PRO A 345 6.33 14.36 2.10
CA PRO A 345 6.71 15.19 0.95
C PRO A 345 5.69 16.24 0.47
N ASP A 346 4.49 16.34 1.03
CA ASP A 346 3.62 17.52 0.80
C ASP A 346 4.15 18.79 1.50
N GLY A 347 4.98 18.62 2.54
CA GLY A 347 5.75 19.71 3.13
C GLY A 347 6.95 20.11 2.27
N VAL A 348 7.62 21.19 2.67
CA VAL A 348 8.87 21.64 2.04
C VAL A 348 10.01 20.70 2.44
N ASP A 349 10.54 19.93 1.49
CA ASP A 349 11.77 19.15 1.69
C ASP A 349 12.97 20.08 1.88
N LEU A 350 13.55 20.08 3.08
CA LEU A 350 14.67 20.95 3.43
C LEU A 350 16.00 20.50 2.82
N LYS A 351 16.05 19.35 2.13
CA LYS A 351 17.26 18.77 1.51
C LYS A 351 18.40 18.56 2.51
N ILE A 352 18.06 18.34 3.76
CA ILE A 352 18.96 18.00 4.85
C ILE A 352 18.47 16.74 5.55
N GLN A 353 19.40 16.04 6.19
CA GLN A 353 19.10 14.87 7.00
C GLN A 353 19.50 15.13 8.45
N ASP A 354 18.79 14.50 9.38
CA ASP A 354 19.18 14.54 10.79
C ASP A 354 20.29 13.53 11.10
N ALA A 355 20.71 13.46 12.39
CA ALA A 355 21.77 12.57 12.83
C ALA A 355 21.48 11.07 12.57
N GLN A 356 20.22 10.70 12.38
CA GLN A 356 19.77 9.34 12.05
C GLN A 356 19.55 9.15 10.54
N LYS A 357 20.00 10.09 9.70
CA LYS A 357 19.84 10.09 8.24
C LYS A 357 18.38 10.14 7.77
N ARG A 358 17.48 10.72 8.57
CA ARG A 358 16.06 10.91 8.18
C ARG A 358 15.90 12.17 7.34
N ASN A 359 15.09 12.11 6.29
CA ASN A 359 14.77 13.29 5.47
C ASN A 359 13.86 14.24 6.25
N ILE A 360 14.16 15.54 6.21
CA ILE A 360 13.42 16.55 6.97
C ILE A 360 12.45 17.32 6.07
N TYR A 361 11.16 17.24 6.38
CA TYR A 361 10.08 17.95 5.72
C TYR A 361 9.49 19.00 6.65
N GLN A 362 9.43 20.25 6.19
CA GLN A 362 8.86 21.37 6.94
C GLN A 362 7.40 21.60 6.55
N TRP A 363 6.53 21.62 7.55
CA TRP A 363 5.08 21.80 7.41
C TRP A 363 4.64 23.12 8.07
N ASN A 364 3.83 23.91 7.37
CA ASN A 364 3.40 25.23 7.85
C ASN A 364 1.96 25.25 8.34
N SER A 365 1.74 25.46 9.64
CA SER A 365 0.39 25.53 10.23
C SER A 365 -0.43 26.76 9.79
N ASP A 366 0.21 27.79 9.23
CA ASP A 366 -0.45 29.02 8.78
C ASP A 366 -0.90 28.97 7.32
N GLY A 367 -0.42 27.99 6.54
CA GLY A 367 -0.63 27.94 5.09
C GLY A 367 0.12 26.78 4.45
N GLN A 368 -0.44 25.57 4.57
CA GLN A 368 0.09 24.38 3.92
C GLN A 368 -0.83 23.94 2.78
N MET A 369 -0.32 23.89 1.57
CA MET A 369 -1.05 23.39 0.40
C MET A 369 -0.93 21.86 0.33
N ILE A 370 -2.05 21.18 0.07
CA ILE A 370 -2.15 19.77 -0.28
C ILE A 370 -2.64 19.68 -1.74
N PRO A 371 -1.89 19.03 -2.64
CA PRO A 371 -2.28 18.91 -4.05
C PRO A 371 -3.60 18.16 -4.24
N GLY A 372 -4.42 18.57 -5.20
CA GLY A 372 -5.75 18.00 -5.46
C GLY A 372 -5.75 16.52 -5.81
N LEU A 373 -4.66 16.03 -6.41
CA LEU A 373 -4.47 14.59 -6.64
C LEU A 373 -4.46 13.76 -5.34
N ARG A 374 -4.20 14.40 -4.18
CA ARG A 374 -4.16 13.77 -2.86
C ARG A 374 -5.41 14.04 -2.04
N THR A 375 -6.27 14.98 -2.44
CA THR A 375 -7.48 15.33 -1.69
C THR A 375 -8.68 14.51 -2.15
N LEU A 376 -9.71 14.42 -1.31
CA LEU A 376 -10.96 13.74 -1.69
C LEU A 376 -11.80 14.55 -2.67
N THR A 377 -11.54 15.86 -2.77
CA THR A 377 -12.26 16.73 -3.70
C THR A 377 -11.65 16.76 -5.10
N GLY A 378 -10.40 16.29 -5.25
CA GLY A 378 -9.63 16.46 -6.48
C GLY A 378 -9.06 17.86 -6.66
N GLU A 379 -9.23 18.76 -5.68
CA GLU A 379 -8.81 20.16 -5.73
C GLU A 379 -7.70 20.45 -4.72
N ASP A 380 -6.81 21.39 -5.06
CA ASP A 380 -5.76 21.85 -4.15
C ASP A 380 -6.40 22.51 -2.90
N ILE A 381 -6.00 22.07 -1.71
CA ILE A 381 -6.51 22.61 -0.44
C ILE A 381 -5.36 23.26 0.32
N THR A 382 -5.49 24.55 0.65
CA THR A 382 -4.54 25.25 1.55
C THR A 382 -5.10 25.34 2.95
N VAL A 383 -4.45 24.68 3.90
CA VAL A 383 -4.78 24.70 5.33
C VAL A 383 -4.20 25.96 5.98
N THR A 384 -5.07 26.87 6.42
CA THR A 384 -4.69 28.17 7.02
C THR A 384 -5.07 28.32 8.50
N ASN A 385 -5.91 27.42 9.01
CA ASN A 385 -6.42 27.45 10.38
C ASN A 385 -5.66 26.50 11.33
N GLY A 386 -4.66 25.77 10.82
CA GLY A 386 -3.91 24.75 11.55
C GLY A 386 -4.65 23.42 11.76
N ILE A 387 -5.83 23.22 11.18
CA ILE A 387 -6.61 21.97 11.29
C ILE A 387 -6.40 21.15 10.02
N PHE A 388 -5.79 19.97 10.19
CA PHE A 388 -5.50 19.05 9.10
C PHE A 388 -6.37 17.81 9.24
N GLU A 389 -7.16 17.47 8.22
CA GLU A 389 -8.10 16.34 8.27
C GLU A 389 -7.73 15.28 7.23
N PHE A 390 -6.99 14.25 7.65
CA PHE A 390 -6.49 13.16 6.81
C PHE A 390 -7.35 11.89 6.95
N GLN A 391 -7.32 11.01 5.94
CA GLN A 391 -7.89 9.67 6.01
C GLN A 391 -7.00 8.75 6.84
N THR A 392 -5.72 8.64 6.45
CA THR A 392 -4.67 7.95 7.18
C THR A 392 -3.51 8.89 7.50
N PHE A 393 -2.78 8.58 8.55
CA PHE A 393 -1.53 9.25 8.86
C PHE A 393 -0.42 8.23 9.05
N THR A 394 0.48 8.10 8.07
CA THR A 394 1.66 7.24 8.17
C THR A 394 2.94 8.08 8.02
N LEU A 395 3.76 8.12 9.07
CA LEU A 395 5.10 8.74 9.03
C LEU A 395 6.16 7.65 9.13
N LYS A 396 6.96 7.47 8.08
CA LYS A 396 7.93 6.38 7.99
C LYS A 396 9.17 6.63 8.86
N SER A 397 9.90 5.57 9.21
CA SER A 397 11.10 5.64 10.06
C SER A 397 12.23 6.50 9.48
N ASN A 398 12.30 6.66 8.16
CA ASN A 398 13.28 7.50 7.47
C ASN A 398 12.82 8.96 7.27
N GLU A 399 11.71 9.37 7.90
CA GLU A 399 11.10 10.69 7.72
C GLU A 399 11.06 11.47 9.05
N ARG A 400 11.29 12.79 8.97
CA ARG A 400 11.13 13.75 10.05
C ARG A 400 10.26 14.91 9.58
N VAL A 401 9.19 15.22 10.30
CA VAL A 401 8.28 16.34 10.03
C VAL A 401 8.49 17.42 11.07
N ARG A 402 8.90 18.61 10.62
CA ARG A 402 9.04 19.81 11.45
C ARG A 402 7.89 20.77 11.18
N TRP A 403 7.10 21.06 12.21
CA TRP A 403 6.05 22.07 12.12
C TRP A 403 6.59 23.47 12.41
N ILE A 404 6.11 24.44 11.63
CA ILE A 404 6.32 25.87 11.81
C ILE A 404 4.99 26.61 11.70
N GLY A 405 5.02 27.92 11.94
CA GLY A 405 3.85 28.80 11.85
C GLY A 405 3.35 29.24 13.21
N SER A 406 2.28 30.02 13.25
CA SER A 406 1.66 30.58 14.45
C SER A 406 0.49 29.75 14.98
N LYS A 407 -0.25 29.07 14.10
CA LYS A 407 -1.38 28.20 14.48
C LYS A 407 -0.94 26.88 15.07
N LYS A 408 -1.76 26.32 15.96
CA LYS A 408 -1.51 25.00 16.56
C LYS A 408 -1.89 23.93 15.53
N PRO A 409 -0.98 23.02 15.12
CA PRO A 409 -1.37 21.89 14.27
C PRO A 409 -2.28 20.94 15.04
N ILE A 410 -3.51 20.80 14.55
CA ILE A 410 -4.50 19.83 15.00
C ILE A 410 -4.70 18.82 13.88
N LEU A 411 -4.16 17.62 14.04
CA LEU A 411 -4.28 16.55 13.05
C LEU A 411 -5.47 15.67 13.44
N ARG A 412 -6.50 15.67 12.61
CA ARG A 412 -7.66 14.78 12.69
C ARG A 412 -7.49 13.71 11.64
N VAL A 413 -7.50 12.45 12.06
CA VAL A 413 -7.21 11.32 11.19
C VAL A 413 -8.37 10.34 11.27
N SER A 414 -9.05 10.16 10.15
CA SER A 414 -10.32 9.42 10.08
C SER A 414 -10.13 7.98 10.56
N GLY A 415 -9.16 7.29 10.01
CA GLY A 415 -8.79 5.94 10.44
C GLY A 415 -7.52 5.93 11.28
N LYS A 416 -6.53 5.15 10.84
CA LYS A 416 -5.34 4.81 11.61
C LYS A 416 -4.24 5.87 11.53
N VAL A 417 -3.53 6.04 12.65
CA VAL A 417 -2.27 6.79 12.75
C VAL A 417 -1.13 5.82 13.05
N GLN A 418 -0.10 5.82 12.20
CA GLN A 418 1.15 5.09 12.36
C GLN A 418 2.32 6.08 12.28
N ILE A 419 3.12 6.17 13.34
CA ILE A 419 4.31 7.03 13.37
C ILE A 419 5.50 6.16 13.73
N ASP A 420 6.40 5.98 12.78
CA ASP A 420 7.69 5.29 12.95
C ASP A 420 8.87 6.28 12.88
N GLY A 421 8.63 7.48 12.34
CA GLY A 421 9.60 8.58 12.22
C GLY A 421 9.52 9.61 13.35
N VAL A 422 9.87 10.86 13.06
CA VAL A 422 9.87 11.96 14.05
C VAL A 422 8.94 13.08 13.66
N MET A 423 8.10 13.50 14.60
CA MET A 423 7.34 14.74 14.48
C MET A 423 7.82 15.73 15.53
N GLU A 424 8.16 16.95 15.10
CA GLU A 424 8.69 17.96 16.00
C GLU A 424 8.04 19.34 15.83
N ILE A 425 7.90 20.02 16.97
CA ILE A 425 7.51 21.43 17.09
C ILE A 425 8.52 22.08 18.04
N VAL A 426 9.73 22.28 17.53
CA VAL A 426 10.84 22.90 18.27
C VAL A 426 11.05 24.31 17.72
N PRO A 427 10.81 25.37 18.51
CA PRO A 427 11.04 26.72 18.07
C PRO A 427 12.55 26.94 17.83
N PRO A 428 12.92 27.89 16.97
CA PRO A 428 14.31 28.25 16.81
C PRO A 428 14.91 28.76 18.14
N PRO A 429 16.22 28.56 18.38
CA PRO A 429 16.89 29.17 19.52
C PRO A 429 16.85 30.70 19.41
N ALA A 430 17.16 31.39 20.50
CA ALA A 430 17.39 32.82 20.45
C ALA A 430 18.50 33.16 19.42
N PRO A 431 18.37 34.23 18.62
CA PRO A 431 19.38 34.68 17.66
C PRO A 431 20.77 34.78 18.28
N SER A 432 21.77 34.27 17.57
CA SER A 432 23.18 34.35 17.96
C SER A 432 23.86 35.66 17.55
N THR A 433 23.21 36.48 16.72
CA THR A 433 23.72 37.75 16.23
C THR A 433 22.77 38.89 16.58
N ASN A 434 23.35 40.07 16.83
CA ASN A 434 22.61 41.30 17.07
C ASN A 434 22.88 42.27 15.92
N PRO A 435 21.93 42.46 14.99
CA PRO A 435 22.16 43.26 13.78
C PRO A 435 22.37 44.74 14.06
N THR A 436 21.88 45.26 15.20
CA THR A 436 22.00 46.69 15.53
C THR A 436 23.26 47.02 16.33
N GLY A 437 23.83 46.03 17.04
CA GLY A 437 24.89 46.23 18.03
C GLY A 437 24.51 47.09 19.25
N GLN A 438 23.40 47.83 19.22
CA GLN A 438 22.98 48.80 20.24
C GLN A 438 21.76 48.35 21.05
N THR A 439 20.85 47.61 20.45
CA THR A 439 19.67 47.06 21.14
C THR A 439 19.98 45.67 21.69
N GLY A 440 19.24 45.22 22.70
CA GLY A 440 19.32 43.86 23.20
C GLY A 440 18.98 42.85 22.11
N PHE A 441 19.60 41.67 22.16
CA PHE A 441 19.29 40.58 21.24
C PHE A 441 17.79 40.23 21.35
N LEU A 442 17.11 40.10 20.21
CA LEU A 442 15.72 39.67 20.19
C LEU A 442 15.59 38.27 20.82
N GLY A 443 14.48 38.02 21.51
CA GLY A 443 14.17 36.67 21.95
C GLY A 443 13.81 35.75 20.78
N GLY A 444 13.88 34.44 21.02
CA GLY A 444 13.39 33.44 20.07
C GLY A 444 11.90 33.66 19.77
N LYS A 445 11.51 33.45 18.51
CA LYS A 445 10.10 33.53 18.09
C LYS A 445 9.38 32.22 18.44
N GLY A 446 8.28 32.32 19.17
CA GLY A 446 7.39 31.20 19.44
C GLY A 446 6.73 30.68 18.17
N ILE A 447 6.49 29.37 18.11
CA ILE A 447 5.80 28.71 17.00
C ILE A 447 4.65 27.86 17.53
N CYS A 448 3.66 27.64 16.67
CA CYS A 448 2.52 26.75 16.89
C CYS A 448 1.85 26.93 18.26
N GLY A 449 1.61 28.19 18.65
CA GLY A 449 1.02 28.57 19.94
C GLY A 449 2.00 28.78 21.10
N GLY A 450 3.31 28.61 20.90
CA GLY A 450 4.35 28.94 21.89
C GLY A 450 4.57 30.45 22.05
N GLY A 451 4.94 30.88 23.25
CA GLY A 451 5.28 32.28 23.55
C GLY A 451 6.67 32.69 23.08
N ASN A 452 6.82 33.96 22.70
CA ASN A 452 8.13 34.54 22.33
C ASN A 452 9.06 34.66 23.54
N GLY A 453 10.35 34.48 23.33
CA GLY A 453 11.38 34.82 24.30
C GLY A 453 11.50 36.33 24.52
N GLY A 454 11.99 36.73 25.68
CA GLY A 454 12.24 38.13 26.03
C GLY A 454 13.45 38.69 25.29
N GLN A 455 13.36 39.94 24.84
CA GLN A 455 14.50 40.67 24.31
C GLN A 455 15.50 40.97 25.44
N GLY A 456 16.80 40.91 25.16
CA GLY A 456 17.82 41.37 26.09
C GLY A 456 17.79 42.87 26.34
N GLY A 457 18.62 43.35 27.28
CA GLY A 457 18.76 44.76 27.60
C GLY A 457 19.48 45.56 26.51
N ASP A 458 19.01 46.77 26.24
CA ASP A 458 19.63 47.72 25.31
C ASP A 458 20.89 48.39 25.92
N ILE A 459 21.83 48.83 25.10
CA ILE A 459 23.02 49.56 25.56
C ILE A 459 22.59 50.96 26.07
N PRO A 460 22.81 51.31 27.35
CA PRO A 460 22.34 52.58 27.92
C PRO A 460 22.91 53.83 27.26
N THR A 461 24.11 53.75 26.69
CA THR A 461 24.84 54.91 26.13
C THR A 461 24.56 55.16 24.65
N LEU A 462 23.99 54.18 23.95
CA LEU A 462 23.78 54.20 22.50
C LEU A 462 22.31 54.06 22.12
N SER A 463 21.43 53.80 23.08
CA SER A 463 20.00 53.60 22.88
C SER A 463 19.23 54.27 24.01
N THR A 464 18.09 54.91 23.68
CA THR A 464 17.08 55.34 24.67
C THR A 464 16.25 54.15 25.22
N GLY A 465 16.62 52.93 24.83
CA GLY A 465 15.93 51.69 25.13
C GLY A 465 16.10 51.19 26.57
N ASN A 466 15.51 50.02 26.83
CA ASN A 466 15.45 49.44 28.16
C ASN A 466 16.69 48.57 28.41
N ARG A 467 17.59 49.03 29.28
CA ARG A 467 18.79 48.27 29.70
C ARG A 467 18.50 46.96 30.44
N HIS A 468 17.27 46.81 30.94
CA HIS A 468 16.84 45.59 31.58
C HIS A 468 16.34 44.62 30.50
N GLY A 469 16.74 43.35 30.63
CA GLY A 469 16.15 42.28 29.86
C GLY A 469 14.64 42.27 30.06
N ARG A 470 13.90 42.02 28.98
CA ARG A 470 12.45 41.97 28.99
C ARG A 470 11.99 40.57 29.43
N PRO A 471 10.88 40.45 30.16
CA PRO A 471 10.26 39.16 30.40
C PRO A 471 9.90 38.45 29.10
N GLY A 472 9.97 37.12 29.11
CA GLY A 472 9.41 36.31 28.04
C GLY A 472 7.88 36.41 28.01
N GLN A 473 7.28 36.08 26.87
CA GLN A 473 5.83 36.00 26.75
C GLN A 473 5.31 34.84 27.60
N ASN A 474 4.20 35.10 28.30
CA ASN A 474 3.45 34.08 29.01
C ASN A 474 2.92 32.98 28.07
N VAL A 475 2.45 31.87 28.64
CA VAL A 475 1.70 30.85 27.88
C VAL A 475 0.54 31.51 27.12
N VAL A 476 0.34 31.10 25.86
CA VAL A 476 -0.65 31.71 24.99
C VAL A 476 -1.96 30.94 25.08
N LEU A 477 -2.99 31.60 25.60
CA LEU A 477 -4.34 31.06 25.74
C LEU A 477 -5.30 31.72 24.75
N PRO A 478 -6.33 31.00 24.27
CA PRO A 478 -7.45 31.63 23.57
C PRO A 478 -8.12 32.70 24.42
N ALA A 479 -8.72 33.71 23.77
CA ALA A 479 -9.54 34.70 24.45
C ALA A 479 -10.70 34.01 25.21
N GLY A 480 -10.97 34.44 26.44
CA GLY A 480 -12.02 33.86 27.28
C GLY A 480 -11.67 32.53 27.96
N HIS A 481 -10.42 32.06 27.84
CA HIS A 481 -10.01 30.81 28.48
C HIS A 481 -10.18 30.89 30.02
N PRO A 482 -10.76 29.87 30.69
CA PRO A 482 -11.05 29.90 32.14
C PRO A 482 -9.83 30.12 33.04
N ARG A 483 -8.63 29.86 32.51
CA ARG A 483 -7.34 30.04 33.21
C ARG A 483 -6.52 31.23 32.73
N ALA A 484 -7.13 32.21 32.05
CA ALA A 484 -6.43 33.39 31.56
C ALA A 484 -5.59 34.08 32.66
N ALA A 485 -6.14 34.19 33.87
CA ALA A 485 -5.43 34.77 35.02
C ALA A 485 -4.18 33.99 35.44
N LEU A 486 -4.15 32.67 35.24
CA LEU A 486 -3.01 31.82 35.59
C LEU A 486 -1.87 31.91 34.57
N ALA A 487 -2.12 32.43 33.37
CA ALA A 487 -1.05 32.66 32.39
C ALA A 487 -0.10 33.78 32.83
N ALA A 488 -0.58 34.74 33.62
CA ALA A 488 0.21 35.89 34.04
C ALA A 488 1.44 35.46 34.86
N GLY A 489 2.62 35.88 34.40
CA GLY A 489 3.90 35.60 35.07
C GLY A 489 4.45 34.19 34.82
N THR A 490 3.94 33.48 33.82
CA THR A 490 4.50 32.19 33.38
C THR A 490 5.77 32.38 32.53
N GLY A 491 5.90 33.50 31.83
CA GLY A 491 7.11 33.88 31.11
C GLY A 491 8.29 34.09 32.05
N GLY A 492 9.49 33.74 31.60
CA GLY A 492 10.71 33.90 32.38
C GLY A 492 10.99 35.38 32.66
N GLY A 493 11.35 35.72 33.89
CA GLY A 493 11.73 37.08 34.27
C GLY A 493 12.97 37.54 33.49
N GLY A 494 12.91 38.75 32.95
CA GLY A 494 14.08 39.39 32.36
C GLY A 494 15.05 39.87 33.45
N SER A 495 16.34 39.85 33.15
CA SER A 495 17.39 40.25 34.08
C SER A 495 17.57 41.75 34.15
N LEU A 496 17.92 42.24 35.33
CA LEU A 496 18.25 43.65 35.48
C LEU A 496 19.64 43.91 34.90
N GLY A 497 19.76 44.93 34.03
CA GLY A 497 21.07 45.42 33.63
C GLY A 497 21.92 45.80 34.85
N ASN A 498 23.23 45.54 34.77
CA ASN A 498 24.15 45.75 35.87
C ASN A 498 25.39 46.52 35.39
N PRO A 499 25.74 47.66 36.01
CA PRO A 499 25.05 48.29 37.14
C PRO A 499 23.62 48.72 36.78
N GLN A 500 22.68 48.53 37.72
CA GLN A 500 21.47 49.38 37.80
C GLN A 500 21.98 50.84 37.90
N THR A 501 21.26 51.94 37.85
CA THR A 501 21.87 53.29 37.63
C THR A 501 22.50 53.47 36.24
N GLY A 502 23.24 52.51 35.68
CA GLY A 502 23.74 52.51 34.30
C GLY A 502 24.94 53.42 34.02
N LEU A 503 25.50 54.06 35.06
CA LEU A 503 26.54 55.08 34.91
C LEU A 503 27.70 54.96 35.92
N VAL A 504 27.56 54.16 36.98
CA VAL A 504 28.59 53.99 38.01
C VAL A 504 29.17 52.58 37.92
N GLY A 505 30.40 52.48 37.41
CA GLY A 505 31.11 51.21 37.36
C GLY A 505 32.26 51.07 38.35
N ILE A 506 32.47 49.83 38.77
CA ILE A 506 33.54 49.45 39.68
C ILE A 506 34.71 49.00 38.81
N TRP A 507 35.67 49.91 38.63
CA TRP A 507 36.93 49.65 37.97
C TRP A 507 37.87 48.88 38.90
N ILE A 508 38.48 47.81 38.39
CA ILE A 508 39.58 47.13 39.07
C ILE A 508 40.82 47.21 38.18
N THR A 509 41.89 47.75 38.73
CA THR A 509 43.23 47.70 38.15
C THR A 509 43.85 46.33 38.42
N GLN A 510 44.27 45.63 37.37
CA GLN A 510 45.03 44.38 37.50
C GLN A 510 46.44 44.58 36.91
N GLY A 511 47.45 44.65 37.76
CA GLY A 511 48.83 44.95 37.34
C GLY A 511 49.03 46.40 36.88
N SER A 512 50.06 46.66 36.08
CA SER A 512 50.57 48.00 35.77
C SER A 512 49.83 48.78 34.67
N SER A 513 48.81 48.25 33.98
CA SER A 513 48.20 48.99 32.86
C SER A 513 46.79 48.61 32.37
N LYS A 514 46.08 47.61 32.94
CA LYS A 514 44.73 47.26 32.48
C LYS A 514 43.66 47.46 33.56
N ILE A 515 42.67 48.29 33.25
CA ILE A 515 41.48 48.51 34.06
C ILE A 515 40.35 47.68 33.43
N PHE A 516 39.72 46.82 34.22
CA PHE A 516 38.51 46.09 33.79
C PHE A 516 37.35 46.40 34.72
N THR A 517 36.15 46.44 34.19
CA THR A 517 34.94 46.32 35.02
C THR A 517 34.57 44.85 35.21
N ARG A 518 34.22 44.50 36.45
CA ARG A 518 33.71 43.17 36.82
C ARG A 518 32.19 43.10 36.88
N GLN A 519 31.52 44.19 36.54
CA GLN A 519 30.07 44.24 36.64
C GLN A 519 29.44 43.45 35.52
N THR A 520 28.74 42.39 35.90
CA THR A 520 27.96 41.56 34.98
C THR A 520 26.51 41.49 35.43
N ALA A 521 25.58 41.45 34.49
CA ALA A 521 24.18 41.18 34.78
C ALA A 521 23.98 39.67 34.98
N ALA A 522 22.98 39.28 35.78
CA ALA A 522 22.55 37.90 35.80
C ALA A 522 21.97 37.49 34.43
N GLY A 523 21.88 36.19 34.17
CA GLY A 523 21.13 35.72 33.01
C GLY A 523 19.62 36.02 33.12
N GLY A 524 18.89 35.91 32.01
CA GLY A 524 17.42 35.86 32.04
C GLY A 524 16.92 34.54 32.64
N ALA A 525 15.76 34.54 33.31
CA ALA A 525 15.21 33.32 33.90
C ALA A 525 14.47 32.45 32.88
N GLY A 526 14.30 31.17 33.21
CA GLY A 526 13.56 30.22 32.38
C GLY A 526 12.06 30.47 32.34
N GLY A 527 11.45 30.28 31.17
CA GLY A 527 9.99 30.23 31.03
C GLY A 527 9.40 29.01 31.75
N SER A 528 8.14 29.08 32.13
CA SER A 528 7.42 28.00 32.83
C SER A 528 6.16 27.56 32.10
N PHE A 529 5.88 26.25 32.15
CA PHE A 529 4.59 25.71 31.76
C PHE A 529 4.10 24.73 32.83
N TYR A 530 4.24 23.41 32.66
CA TYR A 530 3.77 22.46 33.68
C TYR A 530 4.63 22.48 34.94
N SER A 531 5.95 22.58 34.79
CA SER A 531 6.86 22.85 35.91
C SER A 531 7.33 24.30 35.87
N PRO A 532 7.75 24.86 37.03
CA PRO A 532 8.53 26.08 37.04
C PRO A 532 9.82 25.88 36.22
N GLY A 533 10.26 26.94 35.56
CA GLY A 533 11.61 27.06 35.02
C GLY A 533 12.61 27.30 36.14
N ALA A 534 13.89 27.22 35.83
CA ALA A 534 14.94 27.60 36.75
C ALA A 534 15.08 29.13 36.78
N GLY A 535 15.44 29.65 37.96
CA GLY A 535 15.93 31.03 38.07
C GLY A 535 17.21 31.19 37.25
N ALA A 536 17.56 32.43 36.94
CA ALA A 536 18.90 32.69 36.44
C ALA A 536 19.89 32.70 37.59
N PHE A 537 21.09 32.20 37.35
CA PHE A 537 22.12 32.14 38.37
C PHE A 537 23.40 32.80 37.86
N LEU A 538 24.12 33.42 38.79
CA LEU A 538 25.52 33.75 38.61
C LEU A 538 26.32 32.66 39.33
N GLY A 539 27.06 31.85 38.58
CA GLY A 539 27.90 30.78 39.14
C GLY A 539 28.95 30.40 38.13
N THR A 540 30.20 30.11 38.47
CA THR A 540 30.87 29.80 39.74
C THR A 540 30.97 30.97 40.72
N LYS A 541 30.85 30.69 42.03
CA LYS A 541 31.63 31.43 43.05
C LYS A 541 33.02 31.59 42.44
N GLY A 542 33.41 32.80 42.05
CA GLY A 542 34.74 33.09 41.55
C GLY A 542 35.74 32.91 42.69
N PHE A 543 35.91 31.69 43.16
CA PHE A 543 37.09 31.25 43.85
C PHE A 543 38.06 30.89 42.74
N SER A 544 38.82 31.89 42.30
CA SER A 544 40.25 31.64 42.34
C SER A 544 40.62 31.58 43.83
N ARG A 545 40.51 30.39 44.43
CA ARG A 545 41.61 30.03 45.33
C ARG A 545 42.77 29.90 44.37
N LYS A 546 43.49 31.01 44.16
CA LYS A 546 44.84 30.90 43.65
C LYS A 546 45.49 29.89 44.60
N GLU A 547 46.03 28.80 44.07
CA GLU A 547 46.84 27.88 44.87
C GLU A 547 48.12 28.56 45.44
N GLY A 548 48.25 29.89 45.30
CA GLY A 548 49.27 30.72 45.91
C GLY A 548 48.67 31.83 46.77
N ASN A 549 49.19 31.94 47.98
CA ASN A 549 48.80 32.75 49.13
C ASN A 549 48.92 34.29 48.94
N SER A 550 48.27 34.88 47.93
CA SER A 550 48.24 36.35 47.76
C SER A 550 46.87 36.93 48.11
N ALA A 551 46.78 37.60 49.26
CA ALA A 551 45.61 38.28 49.84
C ALA A 551 45.16 39.56 49.09
N LEU A 552 45.26 39.60 47.77
CA LEU A 552 45.14 40.84 46.98
C LEU A 552 43.75 41.17 46.41
N TYR A 553 42.67 40.53 46.83
CA TYR A 553 41.32 40.95 46.40
C TYR A 553 40.39 41.11 47.61
N PRO A 554 40.44 42.27 48.29
CA PRO A 554 39.62 42.52 49.47
C PRO A 554 38.16 42.75 49.07
N ASN A 555 37.27 42.02 49.74
CA ASN A 555 35.85 42.28 49.96
C ASN A 555 34.95 42.43 48.71
N TYR A 556 34.13 41.39 48.49
CA TYR A 556 32.88 41.46 47.73
C TYR A 556 32.07 42.68 48.19
N GLN A 557 32.10 43.78 47.44
CA GLN A 557 31.12 44.84 47.64
C GLN A 557 29.80 44.40 46.98
N GLN A 558 28.71 44.41 47.76
CA GLN A 558 27.36 44.27 47.22
C GLN A 558 27.20 45.27 46.05
N GLY A 559 26.78 44.78 44.88
CA GLY A 559 26.60 45.61 43.67
C GLY A 559 27.53 45.33 42.49
N VAL A 560 28.54 44.47 42.63
CA VAL A 560 29.35 44.00 41.49
C VAL A 560 28.55 43.04 40.59
N PHE A 561 27.65 42.25 41.16
CA PHE A 561 26.88 41.24 40.44
C PHE A 561 25.41 41.62 40.38
N GLY A 562 24.80 41.45 39.21
CA GLY A 562 23.37 41.66 39.02
C GLY A 562 22.53 40.72 39.88
N LYS A 563 21.33 41.17 40.28
CA LYS A 563 20.37 40.33 41.00
C LYS A 563 19.85 39.22 40.09
N GLU A 564 19.70 38.01 40.66
CA GLU A 564 19.08 36.88 39.97
C GLU A 564 17.66 37.18 39.48
N SER A 565 17.34 36.66 38.30
CA SER A 565 16.03 36.78 37.68
C SER A 565 15.07 35.73 38.24
N VAL A 566 13.84 36.15 38.54
CA VAL A 566 12.81 35.25 39.07
C VAL A 566 12.30 34.32 37.95
N PRO A 567 12.25 32.99 38.17
CA PRO A 567 11.66 32.06 37.21
C PRO A 567 10.18 32.36 36.99
N GLY A 568 9.68 31.93 35.82
CA GLY A 568 8.24 31.92 35.59
C GLY A 568 7.49 31.09 36.64
N LYS A 569 6.21 31.39 36.83
CA LYS A 569 5.30 30.56 37.64
C LYS A 569 4.80 29.38 36.81
N ALA A 570 4.69 28.20 37.43
CA ALA A 570 4.06 27.06 36.77
C ALA A 570 2.58 27.36 36.45
N PHE A 571 2.17 27.05 35.22
CA PHE A 571 0.80 27.10 34.79
C PHE A 571 0.07 25.82 35.20
N GLN A 572 -1.00 25.96 35.97
CA GLN A 572 -1.78 24.82 36.46
C GLN A 572 -2.68 24.28 35.35
N VAL A 573 -2.19 23.25 34.64
CA VAL A 573 -2.94 22.54 33.58
C VAL A 573 -4.00 21.60 34.17
N THR A 574 -3.86 21.21 35.44
CA THR A 574 -4.78 20.29 36.13
C THR A 574 -5.50 20.98 37.29
N PRO A 575 -6.70 20.51 37.73
CA PRO A 575 -7.46 19.36 37.20
C PRO A 575 -8.06 19.65 35.81
N GLU A 576 -8.78 18.71 35.23
CA GLU A 576 -9.51 18.95 33.98
C GLU A 576 -10.66 19.97 34.16
N ILE A 577 -10.94 20.80 33.15
CA ILE A 577 -12.04 21.78 33.24
C ILE A 577 -13.35 21.09 32.82
N THR A 578 -14.27 20.97 33.77
CA THR A 578 -15.58 20.33 33.53
C THR A 578 -16.37 21.09 32.47
N GLY A 579 -16.94 20.36 31.50
CA GLY A 579 -17.77 20.93 30.42
C GLY A 579 -17.00 21.64 29.31
N ARG A 580 -15.65 21.66 29.34
CA ARG A 580 -14.81 22.21 28.27
C ARG A 580 -14.03 21.11 27.57
N SER A 581 -13.73 21.31 26.28
CA SER A 581 -12.95 20.36 25.51
C SER A 581 -11.51 20.26 26.03
N SER A 582 -10.90 19.11 25.80
CA SER A 582 -9.50 18.81 26.09
C SER A 582 -8.59 19.64 25.18
N LEU A 583 -9.06 19.97 23.97
CA LEU A 583 -8.41 20.93 23.08
C LEU A 583 -8.26 22.29 23.77
N GLU A 584 -9.31 22.79 24.43
CA GLU A 584 -9.22 24.05 25.17
C GLU A 584 -8.30 23.91 26.39
N THR A 585 -8.43 22.81 27.14
CA THR A 585 -7.76 22.62 28.43
C THR A 585 -6.27 22.31 28.34
N PHE A 586 -5.86 21.49 27.37
CA PHE A 586 -4.52 20.89 27.31
C PHE A 586 -3.69 21.34 26.12
N ALA A 587 -4.30 21.82 25.02
CA ALA A 587 -3.59 22.24 23.82
C ALA A 587 -3.03 23.67 23.96
N ILE A 588 -2.13 23.88 24.93
CA ILE A 588 -1.56 25.17 25.32
C ILE A 588 -0.05 25.15 25.07
N GLY A 589 0.47 26.20 24.44
CA GLY A 589 1.91 26.30 24.16
C GLY A 589 2.68 26.79 25.38
N GLY A 590 3.98 26.50 25.40
CA GLY A 590 4.90 26.94 26.43
C GLY A 590 5.11 28.45 26.43
N SER A 591 5.67 28.97 27.52
CA SER A 591 6.07 30.38 27.65
C SER A 591 7.54 30.59 27.25
N GLY A 592 7.89 31.83 26.90
CA GLY A 592 9.27 32.19 26.56
C GLY A 592 10.13 32.44 27.80
N GLY A 593 11.45 32.25 27.65
CA GLY A 593 12.45 32.63 28.64
C GLY A 593 12.71 34.14 28.64
N GLY A 594 13.20 34.68 29.76
CA GLY A 594 13.52 36.10 29.89
C GLY A 594 14.82 36.49 29.18
N GLY A 595 14.94 37.75 28.77
CA GLY A 595 16.19 38.31 28.23
C GLY A 595 17.22 38.60 29.32
N GLY A 596 18.50 38.55 28.97
CA GLY A 596 19.62 38.99 29.82
C GLY A 596 19.66 40.52 29.91
N GLY A 597 20.23 41.04 31.00
CA GLY A 597 20.44 42.48 31.17
C GLY A 597 21.67 42.95 30.39
N SER A 598 21.75 44.24 30.08
CA SER A 598 23.00 44.81 29.57
C SER A 598 24.03 44.87 30.69
N ASP A 599 25.32 44.74 30.37
CA ASP A 599 26.41 44.95 31.33
C ASP A 599 27.69 45.45 30.64
N PRO A 600 28.60 46.13 31.35
CA PRO A 600 29.84 46.59 30.77
C PRO A 600 30.98 45.58 30.93
N PHE A 601 30.71 44.32 31.26
CA PHE A 601 31.73 43.35 31.68
C PHE A 601 32.90 43.29 30.68
N GLN A 602 34.13 43.28 31.21
CA GLN A 602 35.36 43.35 30.42
C GLN A 602 35.50 44.61 29.55
N SER A 603 34.91 45.75 29.90
CA SER A 603 35.35 47.02 29.30
C SER A 603 36.81 47.33 29.69
N TYR A 604 37.66 47.65 28.69
CA TYR A 604 39.13 47.80 28.81
C TYR A 604 39.62 49.26 28.85
N THR A 605 38.73 50.24 28.69
CA THR A 605 39.09 51.66 28.52
C THR A 605 38.54 52.48 29.68
N GLY A 606 38.92 53.76 29.80
CA GLY A 606 38.31 54.65 30.81
C GLY A 606 36.81 54.93 30.59
N THR A 607 36.23 54.45 29.49
CA THR A 607 34.83 54.61 29.12
C THR A 607 34.14 53.25 29.10
N TYR A 608 33.01 53.10 29.79
CA TYR A 608 32.28 51.82 29.80
C TYR A 608 31.80 51.42 28.42
N THR A 609 32.38 50.35 27.89
CA THR A 609 31.85 49.62 26.73
C THR A 609 30.79 48.66 27.24
N TRP A 610 29.52 49.01 27.01
CA TRP A 610 28.38 48.18 27.37
C TRP A 610 28.12 47.11 26.32
N ASN A 611 27.76 45.93 26.79
CA ASN A 611 27.21 44.85 26.01
C ASN A 611 25.69 44.88 26.08
N PRO A 612 25.00 44.70 24.94
CA PRO A 612 23.57 44.45 24.95
C PRO A 612 23.30 43.09 25.60
N GLY A 613 22.15 42.88 26.25
CA GLY A 613 21.82 41.58 26.82
C GLY A 613 21.42 40.55 25.74
N GLY A 614 21.62 39.27 26.03
CA GLY A 614 21.19 38.15 25.19
C GLY A 614 19.67 37.92 25.23
N GLY A 615 19.11 37.40 24.13
CA GLY A 615 17.69 37.09 24.03
C GLY A 615 17.33 35.76 24.70
N GLY A 616 16.12 35.68 25.26
CA GLY A 616 15.57 34.45 25.82
C GLY A 616 15.06 33.48 24.74
N GLY A 617 15.03 32.19 25.03
CA GLY A 617 14.47 31.16 24.16
C GLY A 617 12.94 31.20 24.09
N ALA A 618 12.38 30.76 22.97
CA ALA A 618 10.92 30.67 22.77
C ALA A 618 10.29 29.48 23.51
N GLY A 619 9.01 29.58 23.85
CA GLY A 619 8.24 28.44 24.38
C GLY A 619 7.92 27.39 23.31
N GLY A 620 7.87 26.13 23.72
CA GLY A 620 7.51 24.99 22.85
C GLY A 620 6.07 25.09 22.35
N GLY A 621 5.81 24.57 21.15
CA GLY A 621 4.48 24.65 20.53
C GLY A 621 3.52 23.53 20.97
N VAL A 622 2.36 23.47 20.31
CA VAL A 622 1.29 22.53 20.61
C VAL A 622 1.15 21.49 19.52
N MET A 623 1.11 20.21 19.87
CA MET A 623 0.80 19.11 18.96
C MET A 623 -0.48 18.42 19.40
N VAL A 624 -1.46 18.32 18.51
CA VAL A 624 -2.70 17.57 18.75
C VAL A 624 -2.89 16.51 17.69
N LEU A 625 -3.11 15.26 18.11
CA LEU A 625 -3.50 14.14 17.26
C LEU A 625 -4.86 13.59 17.73
N GLN A 626 -5.88 13.66 16.87
CA GLN A 626 -7.19 13.04 17.09
C GLN A 626 -7.37 11.92 16.06
N CYS A 627 -7.45 10.67 16.52
CA CYS A 627 -7.50 9.48 15.68
C CYS A 627 -8.84 8.74 15.85
N GLY A 628 -9.54 8.48 14.75
CA GLY A 628 -10.78 7.71 14.74
C GLY A 628 -10.54 6.19 14.87
N GLY A 629 -9.41 5.69 14.39
CA GLY A 629 -8.97 4.30 14.55
C GLY A 629 -7.91 4.14 15.65
N ASP A 630 -6.92 3.29 15.37
CA ASP A 630 -5.79 3.03 16.27
C ASP A 630 -4.65 4.06 16.08
N LEU A 631 -3.98 4.39 17.19
CA LEU A 631 -2.78 5.21 17.20
C LEU A 631 -1.57 4.36 17.58
N VAL A 632 -0.62 4.23 16.67
CA VAL A 632 0.62 3.49 16.88
C VAL A 632 1.81 4.44 16.77
N LEU A 633 2.57 4.57 17.86
CA LEU A 633 3.88 5.21 17.89
C LEU A 633 4.93 4.10 18.01
N GLY A 634 5.63 3.82 16.91
CA GLY A 634 6.65 2.78 16.81
C GLY A 634 7.82 2.99 17.78
N LYS A 635 8.59 1.93 18.04
CA LYS A 635 9.65 1.93 19.06
C LYS A 635 10.73 3.01 18.87
N ASP A 636 11.02 3.37 17.61
CA ASP A 636 12.07 4.33 17.25
C ASP A 636 11.48 5.72 16.94
N ALA A 637 10.17 5.87 17.08
CA ALA A 637 9.46 7.09 16.77
C ALA A 637 9.59 8.13 17.89
N GLU A 638 9.54 9.41 17.53
CA GLU A 638 9.64 10.51 18.49
C GLU A 638 8.61 11.61 18.21
N LEU A 639 7.91 12.07 19.25
CA LEU A 639 7.11 13.29 19.25
C LEU A 639 7.80 14.32 20.15
N ILE A 640 8.12 15.51 19.63
CA ILE A 640 8.95 16.50 20.33
C ILE A 640 8.27 17.87 20.34
N THR A 641 8.05 18.45 21.52
CA THR A 641 7.52 19.81 21.71
C THR A 641 8.35 20.63 22.71
N ASN A 642 9.68 20.57 22.55
CA ASN A 642 10.61 21.24 23.47
C ASN A 642 10.58 22.77 23.33
N GLY A 643 10.95 23.46 24.40
CA GLY A 643 11.25 24.89 24.38
C GLY A 643 12.56 25.19 23.65
N GLY A 644 12.66 26.41 23.13
CA GLY A 644 13.84 26.94 22.47
C GLY A 644 14.93 27.27 23.48
N ASN A 645 16.18 27.00 23.09
CA ASN A 645 17.34 27.36 23.89
C ASN A 645 17.62 28.86 23.77
N ALA A 646 18.12 29.46 24.85
CA ALA A 646 18.82 30.73 24.76
C ALA A 646 20.23 30.52 24.17
N HIS A 647 20.78 31.56 23.55
CA HIS A 647 22.11 31.49 22.97
C HIS A 647 23.19 31.49 24.06
N SER A 648 24.21 30.64 23.89
CA SER A 648 25.40 30.64 24.74
C SER A 648 26.53 31.36 24.01
N PHE A 649 27.11 32.36 24.65
CA PHE A 649 28.18 33.15 24.05
C PHE A 649 29.53 32.56 24.46
N GLY A 650 30.38 32.24 23.48
CA GLY A 650 31.76 31.90 23.75
C GLY A 650 32.51 33.14 24.23
N ALA A 651 33.18 33.07 25.38
CA ALA A 651 34.05 34.16 25.82
C ALA A 651 35.46 33.94 25.23
N PRO A 652 35.88 34.67 24.19
CA PRO A 652 37.31 34.79 23.94
C PRO A 652 37.96 35.51 25.13
N SER A 653 39.24 35.26 25.37
CA SER A 653 39.94 35.77 26.56
C SER A 653 39.95 37.30 26.69
N ALA A 654 39.52 38.08 25.70
CA ALA A 654 39.61 39.54 25.74
C ALA A 654 38.44 40.34 25.15
N ALA A 655 37.24 39.78 24.94
CA ALA A 655 36.12 40.52 24.34
C ALA A 655 34.93 40.68 25.31
N PRO A 656 34.30 41.86 25.34
CA PRO A 656 33.12 42.10 26.15
C PRO A 656 31.98 41.21 25.63
N PHE A 657 31.20 40.64 26.54
CA PHE A 657 30.17 39.65 26.21
C PHE A 657 28.84 39.94 26.89
N PRO A 658 27.71 39.56 26.26
CA PRO A 658 26.38 39.84 26.78
C PRO A 658 25.99 38.86 27.89
N ALA A 659 25.22 39.32 28.89
CA ALA A 659 24.57 38.39 29.81
C ALA A 659 23.55 37.52 29.05
N PRO A 660 23.54 36.19 29.25
CA PRO A 660 22.70 35.31 28.45
C PRO A 660 21.22 35.40 28.81
N GLY A 661 20.33 35.02 27.89
CA GLY A 661 18.91 34.85 28.16
C GLY A 661 18.58 33.50 28.82
N GLY A 662 17.35 33.34 29.30
CA GLY A 662 16.81 32.07 29.81
C GLY A 662 16.17 31.22 28.72
N GLY A 663 16.07 29.91 28.92
CA GLY A 663 15.41 28.98 28.01
C GLY A 663 13.88 29.08 28.09
N GLY A 664 13.18 28.82 26.98
CA GLY A 664 11.71 28.77 26.98
C GLY A 664 11.20 27.43 27.51
N SER A 665 9.96 27.37 28.01
CA SER A 665 9.40 26.12 28.54
C SER A 665 9.01 25.14 27.43
N GLY A 666 8.83 23.87 27.78
CA GLY A 666 8.19 22.89 26.89
C GLY A 666 6.74 23.26 26.55
N GLY A 667 6.24 22.69 25.46
CA GLY A 667 4.89 22.88 24.95
C GLY A 667 3.89 21.81 25.42
N SER A 668 2.93 21.45 24.56
CA SER A 668 1.98 20.37 24.88
C SER A 668 1.82 19.35 23.76
N VAL A 669 1.54 18.11 24.17
CA VAL A 669 1.11 17.02 23.28
C VAL A 669 -0.22 16.49 23.79
N LEU A 670 -1.24 16.51 22.94
CA LEU A 670 -2.55 15.92 23.24
C LEU A 670 -2.86 14.84 22.21
N LEU A 671 -3.00 13.60 22.68
CA LEU A 671 -3.37 12.43 21.88
C LEU A 671 -4.77 11.99 22.27
N GLN A 672 -5.70 12.00 21.34
CA GLN A 672 -7.08 11.53 21.53
C GLN A 672 -7.34 10.40 20.54
N VAL A 673 -7.72 9.23 21.05
CA VAL A 673 -7.78 7.98 20.26
C VAL A 673 -9.10 7.30 20.50
N ALA A 674 -9.88 7.06 19.45
CA ALA A 674 -11.14 6.33 19.55
C ALA A 674 -10.94 4.80 19.55
N GLY A 675 -9.87 4.30 18.91
CA GLY A 675 -9.38 2.93 19.02
C GLY A 675 -8.34 2.74 20.15
N ILE A 676 -7.29 1.97 19.88
CA ILE A 676 -6.27 1.57 20.87
C ILE A 676 -4.99 2.41 20.70
N PRO A 677 -4.52 3.11 21.77
CA PRO A 677 -3.22 3.76 21.76
C PRO A 677 -2.08 2.76 22.07
N THR A 678 -1.19 2.54 21.11
CA THR A 678 0.04 1.76 21.27
C THR A 678 1.25 2.69 21.17
N LEU A 679 1.78 3.13 22.33
CA LEU A 679 2.84 4.15 22.40
C LEU A 679 4.17 3.55 22.85
N LEU A 680 4.93 2.97 21.91
CA LEU A 680 6.23 2.34 22.18
C LEU A 680 7.41 3.32 22.06
N GLY A 681 7.25 4.38 21.27
CA GLY A 681 8.26 5.41 21.04
C GLY A 681 8.36 6.46 22.16
N LYS A 682 9.10 7.54 21.88
CA LYS A 682 9.37 8.63 22.82
C LYS A 682 8.42 9.81 22.60
N ILE A 683 7.96 10.42 23.69
CA ILE A 683 7.24 11.70 23.65
C ILE A 683 7.94 12.66 24.61
N THR A 684 8.50 13.74 24.08
CA THR A 684 9.34 14.67 24.84
C THR A 684 8.75 16.08 24.80
N SER A 685 8.58 16.68 25.97
CA SER A 685 8.17 18.07 26.13
C SER A 685 8.97 18.72 27.26
N LEU A 686 10.22 19.05 26.98
CA LEU A 686 11.17 19.65 27.91
C LEU A 686 11.34 21.14 27.67
N GLY A 687 11.75 21.88 28.71
CA GLY A 687 12.22 23.24 28.52
C GLY A 687 13.55 23.30 27.80
N GLY A 688 13.77 24.40 27.09
CA GLY A 688 15.04 24.74 26.47
C GLY A 688 16.09 25.11 27.51
N LYS A 689 17.35 25.00 27.14
CA LYS A 689 18.48 25.38 27.98
C LYS A 689 18.63 26.89 28.06
N GLY A 690 18.95 27.38 29.25
CA GLY A 690 19.43 28.75 29.44
C GLY A 690 20.76 28.97 28.72
N GLY A 691 21.01 30.20 28.29
CA GLY A 691 22.28 30.55 27.69
C GLY A 691 23.39 30.56 28.74
N VAL A 692 24.61 30.26 28.33
CA VAL A 692 25.76 30.25 29.22
C VAL A 692 26.84 31.16 28.65
N VAL A 693 27.46 31.94 29.53
CA VAL A 693 28.73 32.62 29.24
C VAL A 693 29.71 32.31 30.35
N LYS A 694 30.91 31.84 29.99
CA LYS A 694 31.99 31.51 30.95
C LYS A 694 33.28 32.19 30.54
N GLU A 695 33.86 32.96 31.44
CA GLU A 695 35.18 33.57 31.32
C GLU A 695 36.13 32.84 32.27
N THR A 696 37.14 32.17 31.71
CA THR A 696 38.05 31.30 32.48
C THR A 696 39.48 31.85 32.58
N SER A 697 39.80 32.96 31.94
CA SER A 697 41.18 33.43 31.80
C SER A 697 41.60 34.44 32.88
N TYR A 698 40.70 35.35 33.28
CA TYR A 698 41.06 36.47 34.17
C TYR A 698 40.29 36.49 35.48
N LEU A 699 38.97 36.29 35.43
CA LEU A 699 38.05 36.54 36.53
C LEU A 699 37.29 35.28 36.99
N GLY A 700 37.29 34.21 36.18
CA GLY A 700 36.66 32.94 36.57
C GLY A 700 35.16 33.06 36.80
N MET A 701 34.50 33.81 35.93
CA MET A 701 33.11 34.20 36.08
C MET A 701 32.23 33.45 35.08
N ALA A 702 31.01 33.10 35.49
CA ALA A 702 30.01 32.64 34.56
C ALA A 702 28.62 33.21 34.88
N ALA A 703 27.95 33.62 33.82
CA ALA A 703 26.56 34.03 33.83
C ALA A 703 25.73 32.94 33.15
N VAL A 704 24.68 32.47 33.82
CA VAL A 704 23.87 31.34 33.36
C VAL A 704 22.40 31.75 33.38
N GLY A 705 21.77 31.70 32.21
CA GLY A 705 20.33 31.81 32.10
C GLY A 705 19.62 30.61 32.72
N GLY A 706 18.41 30.81 33.20
CA GLY A 706 17.60 29.71 33.74
C GLY A 706 17.10 28.78 32.63
N ASP A 707 17.16 27.46 32.86
CA ASP A 707 16.51 26.46 32.02
C ASP A 707 14.98 26.62 32.05
N GLY A 708 14.32 26.38 30.93
CA GLY A 708 12.86 26.38 30.87
C GLY A 708 12.25 25.20 31.63
N GLY A 709 11.02 25.40 32.13
CA GLY A 709 10.22 24.34 32.73
C GLY A 709 9.73 23.34 31.70
N ALA A 710 9.39 22.13 32.15
CA ALA A 710 8.83 21.09 31.28
C ALA A 710 7.41 21.43 30.83
N GLY A 711 7.01 20.82 29.71
CA GLY A 711 5.67 20.90 29.16
C GLY A 711 4.73 19.81 29.65
N TYR A 712 3.63 19.59 28.92
CA TYR A 712 2.57 18.67 29.33
C TYR A 712 2.16 17.68 28.23
N ILE A 713 2.03 16.40 28.57
CA ILE A 713 1.60 15.34 27.65
C ILE A 713 0.28 14.74 28.17
N ARG A 714 -0.72 14.58 27.31
CA ARG A 714 -2.03 14.01 27.65
C ARG A 714 -2.45 12.97 26.62
N VAL A 715 -2.94 11.82 27.08
CA VAL A 715 -3.52 10.75 26.25
C VAL A 715 -4.94 10.45 26.71
N GLU A 716 -5.88 10.43 25.78
CA GLU A 716 -7.29 10.13 26.05
C GLU A 716 -7.79 9.04 25.10
N SER A 717 -8.41 8.01 25.65
CA SER A 717 -9.04 6.94 24.88
C SER A 717 -10.26 6.38 25.60
N ASP A 718 -11.02 5.52 24.94
CA ASP A 718 -12.10 4.75 25.55
C ASP A 718 -11.95 3.24 25.24
N PRO A 719 -11.51 2.41 26.21
CA PRO A 719 -11.35 2.72 27.63
C PRO A 719 -10.16 3.64 27.93
N LYS A 720 -10.16 4.26 29.12
CA LYS A 720 -9.06 5.09 29.63
C LYS A 720 -7.76 4.30 29.62
N PRO A 721 -6.66 4.83 29.07
CA PRO A 721 -5.41 4.11 29.05
C PRO A 721 -4.72 4.15 30.42
N SER A 722 -3.87 3.16 30.68
CA SER A 722 -3.06 3.12 31.90
C SER A 722 -1.77 3.91 31.73
N HIS A 723 -1.48 4.89 32.60
CA HIS A 723 -0.27 5.71 32.45
C HIS A 723 1.03 4.92 32.54
N VAL A 724 1.04 3.76 33.23
CA VAL A 724 2.25 2.93 33.38
C VAL A 724 2.71 2.25 32.09
N SER A 725 1.86 2.20 31.05
CA SER A 725 2.27 1.70 29.73
C SER A 725 3.13 2.70 28.95
N PHE A 726 3.19 3.96 29.40
CA PHE A 726 3.83 5.07 28.68
C PHE A 726 5.24 5.37 29.18
N LYS A 727 6.14 4.38 29.09
CA LYS A 727 7.52 4.47 29.57
C LYS A 727 8.41 5.45 28.79
N GLY A 728 8.03 5.77 27.55
CA GLY A 728 8.77 6.69 26.67
C GLY A 728 8.48 8.18 26.91
N PHE A 729 7.68 8.55 27.91
CA PHE A 729 7.31 9.94 28.16
C PHE A 729 8.40 10.69 28.91
N THR A 730 8.70 11.91 28.48
CA THR A 730 9.62 12.83 29.15
C THR A 730 8.98 14.22 29.19
N PRO A 731 8.50 14.71 30.36
CA PRO A 731 8.59 14.10 31.70
C PRO A 731 7.84 12.76 31.84
N ALA A 732 8.20 11.98 32.87
CA ALA A 732 7.56 10.70 33.15
C ALA A 732 6.04 10.84 33.34
N SER A 733 5.28 9.88 32.83
CA SER A 733 3.82 9.88 32.90
C SER A 733 3.32 9.67 34.34
N THR A 734 2.19 10.29 34.64
CA THR A 734 1.43 10.18 35.89
C THR A 734 -0.04 9.91 35.57
N ALA A 735 -0.86 9.64 36.60
CA ALA A 735 -2.30 9.44 36.43
C ALA A 735 -3.03 10.64 35.80
N ASN A 736 -2.49 11.86 35.91
CA ASN A 736 -3.05 13.06 35.30
C ASN A 736 -2.82 13.14 33.78
N ASN A 737 -1.80 12.44 33.27
CA ASN A 737 -1.47 12.40 31.85
C ASN A 737 -2.42 11.50 31.04
N VAL A 738 -3.36 10.80 31.69
CA VAL A 738 -4.31 9.89 31.03
C VAL A 738 -5.76 10.18 31.39
N GLY A 739 -6.65 10.10 30.40
CA GLY A 739 -8.07 10.40 30.54
C GLY A 739 -9.00 9.49 29.73
N LEU A 740 -10.29 9.54 30.05
CA LEU A 740 -11.33 9.01 29.17
C LEU A 740 -11.55 9.98 28.01
N LEU A 741 -11.80 9.45 26.83
CA LEU A 741 -12.30 10.27 25.72
C LEU A 741 -13.75 10.71 26.01
N ARG A 742 -14.03 12.00 25.90
CA ARG A 742 -15.31 12.59 26.31
C ARG A 742 -16.14 13.05 25.14
N ALA A 743 -17.46 13.11 25.33
CA ALA A 743 -18.40 13.56 24.31
C ALA A 743 -18.15 15.01 23.84
N VAL A 744 -17.65 15.89 24.70
CA VAL A 744 -17.29 17.28 24.34
C VAL A 744 -16.07 17.37 23.41
N ASP A 745 -15.33 16.27 23.26
CA ASP A 745 -14.15 16.16 22.40
C ASP A 745 -14.45 15.44 21.09
N TYR A 746 -15.68 14.95 20.89
CA TYR A 746 -16.04 14.25 19.68
C TYR A 746 -16.00 15.21 18.49
N ASN A 747 -15.58 14.69 17.34
CA ASN A 747 -15.55 15.47 16.12
C ASN A 747 -16.94 15.51 15.50
N ASP A 748 -17.35 16.69 15.03
CA ASP A 748 -18.62 16.84 14.32
C ASP A 748 -18.68 15.99 13.04
N VAL A 749 -17.52 15.69 12.45
CA VAL A 749 -17.38 14.93 11.22
C VAL A 749 -16.54 13.68 11.44
N THR A 750 -17.01 12.54 10.94
CA THR A 750 -16.28 11.27 10.89
C THR A 750 -16.53 10.54 9.57
N ILE A 751 -15.69 9.55 9.25
CA ILE A 751 -15.78 8.76 8.02
C ILE A 751 -15.88 7.26 8.31
N ALA A 752 -16.62 6.58 7.46
CA ALA A 752 -16.52 5.14 7.21
C ALA A 752 -16.14 4.90 5.76
N ALA A 753 -15.23 3.96 5.53
CA ALA A 753 -14.84 3.49 4.21
C ALA A 753 -15.11 1.99 4.08
N SER A 754 -15.54 1.58 2.90
CA SER A 754 -15.60 0.18 2.54
C SER A 754 -14.28 -0.29 1.93
N LYS A 755 -14.02 -1.60 2.03
CA LYS A 755 -13.15 -2.30 1.08
C LYS A 755 -13.77 -2.26 -0.31
N TRP A 756 -13.00 -2.75 -1.27
CA TRP A 756 -13.45 -2.89 -2.65
C TRP A 756 -14.47 -4.01 -2.81
N TYR A 757 -15.54 -3.71 -3.55
CA TYR A 757 -16.52 -4.65 -4.05
C TYR A 757 -16.23 -4.97 -5.52
N GLN A 758 -16.49 -6.20 -5.92
CA GLN A 758 -16.50 -6.61 -7.33
C GLN A 758 -17.92 -6.54 -7.89
N THR A 759 -18.05 -6.08 -9.12
CA THR A 759 -19.35 -6.01 -9.83
C THR A 759 -19.69 -7.32 -10.53
N GLN A 760 -18.82 -8.34 -10.44
CA GLN A 760 -18.91 -9.61 -11.17
C GLN A 760 -18.99 -9.45 -12.71
N THR A 761 -18.64 -8.27 -13.22
CA THR A 761 -18.55 -7.97 -14.65
C THR A 761 -17.09 -8.08 -15.09
N LEU A 762 -16.86 -8.52 -16.34
CA LEU A 762 -15.50 -8.52 -16.89
C LEU A 762 -15.05 -7.12 -17.30
N PHE A 763 -15.98 -6.37 -17.88
CA PHE A 763 -15.80 -4.99 -18.29
C PHE A 763 -16.33 -4.06 -17.22
N SER A 764 -15.86 -2.82 -17.29
CA SER A 764 -16.32 -1.69 -16.50
C SER A 764 -17.85 -1.55 -16.67
N PRO A 765 -18.63 -1.68 -15.59
CA PRO A 765 -20.07 -1.53 -15.70
C PRO A 765 -20.45 -0.06 -15.83
N SER A 766 -21.65 0.20 -16.34
CA SER A 766 -22.26 1.51 -16.23
C SER A 766 -22.94 1.66 -14.86
N PHE A 767 -22.34 2.46 -13.99
CA PHE A 767 -22.93 2.82 -12.69
C PHE A 767 -24.16 3.71 -12.88
N ARG A 768 -25.23 3.46 -12.13
CA ARG A 768 -26.55 4.08 -12.34
C ARG A 768 -26.94 5.03 -11.22
N TYR A 769 -27.05 4.52 -10.01
CA TYR A 769 -27.44 5.28 -8.81
C TYR A 769 -27.05 4.51 -7.55
N TYR A 770 -27.03 5.19 -6.41
CA TYR A 770 -26.88 4.57 -5.10
C TYR A 770 -28.16 4.67 -4.27
N VAL A 771 -28.27 3.85 -3.23
CA VAL A 771 -29.30 3.98 -2.19
C VAL A 771 -28.64 3.79 -0.83
N VAL A 772 -28.72 4.79 0.04
CA VAL A 772 -28.31 4.69 1.45
C VAL A 772 -29.55 4.77 2.32
N GLU A 773 -29.88 3.71 3.05
CA GLU A 773 -30.93 3.75 4.06
C GLU A 773 -30.33 4.02 5.43
N ALA A 774 -30.85 5.03 6.11
CA ALA A 774 -30.35 5.50 7.39
C ALA A 774 -31.48 5.78 8.38
N LYS A 775 -31.16 5.79 9.67
CA LYS A 775 -31.97 6.40 10.73
C LYS A 775 -31.28 7.67 11.20
N ILE A 776 -31.94 8.80 11.03
CA ILE A 776 -31.50 10.12 11.52
C ILE A 776 -32.42 10.50 12.68
N ASP A 777 -31.85 10.55 13.89
CA ASP A 777 -32.57 10.77 15.14
C ASP A 777 -33.80 9.84 15.30
N GLY A 778 -33.61 8.57 14.89
CA GLY A 778 -34.61 7.52 14.96
C GLY A 778 -35.62 7.49 13.81
N LYS A 779 -35.63 8.48 12.91
CA LYS A 779 -36.49 8.51 11.72
C LYS A 779 -35.78 7.87 10.52
N LEU A 780 -36.48 7.00 9.80
CA LEU A 780 -35.95 6.39 8.58
C LEU A 780 -35.84 7.45 7.47
N VAL A 781 -34.68 7.53 6.83
CA VAL A 781 -34.36 8.40 5.70
C VAL A 781 -33.67 7.56 4.64
N THR A 782 -34.08 7.75 3.38
CA THR A 782 -33.44 7.11 2.22
C THR A 782 -32.74 8.20 1.42
N TYR A 783 -31.45 8.03 1.14
CA TYR A 783 -30.68 8.89 0.27
C TYR A 783 -30.44 8.21 -1.08
N SER A 784 -30.58 8.94 -2.19
CA SER A 784 -30.26 8.45 -3.53
C SER A 784 -30.02 9.63 -4.48
N ASP A 785 -29.10 9.48 -5.43
CA ASP A 785 -28.94 10.40 -6.56
C ASP A 785 -30.00 10.21 -7.66
N ASN A 786 -30.84 9.18 -7.55
CA ASN A 786 -32.00 8.98 -8.41
C ASN A 786 -33.27 9.58 -7.77
N SER A 787 -33.78 10.65 -8.38
CA SER A 787 -34.97 11.37 -7.91
C SER A 787 -36.26 10.54 -7.89
N LEU A 788 -36.31 9.43 -8.63
CA LEU A 788 -37.43 8.48 -8.59
C LEU A 788 -37.36 7.55 -7.37
N VAL A 789 -36.18 7.39 -6.76
CA VAL A 789 -35.95 6.55 -5.58
C VAL A 789 -36.01 7.38 -4.30
N SER A 790 -35.36 8.55 -4.28
CA SER A 790 -35.45 9.49 -3.16
C SER A 790 -35.37 10.94 -3.64
N LYS A 791 -36.04 11.83 -2.90
CA LYS A 791 -35.90 13.29 -3.06
C LYS A 791 -34.72 13.85 -2.28
N VAL A 792 -34.12 13.06 -1.39
CA VAL A 792 -32.99 13.45 -0.55
C VAL A 792 -31.73 12.78 -1.07
N ARG A 793 -30.66 13.55 -1.24
CA ARG A 793 -29.36 13.09 -1.74
C ARG A 793 -28.32 13.13 -0.62
N ALA A 794 -27.35 12.22 -0.62
CA ALA A 794 -26.30 12.18 0.39
C ALA A 794 -25.14 13.11 -0.01
N ILE A 795 -25.32 14.42 0.18
CA ILE A 795 -24.42 15.49 -0.32
C ILE A 795 -23.95 16.41 0.80
N ALA A 796 -22.91 17.22 0.57
CA ALA A 796 -22.49 18.23 1.53
C ALA A 796 -23.65 19.10 2.05
N GLY A 797 -23.76 19.22 3.38
CA GLY A 797 -24.85 19.91 4.07
C GLY A 797 -25.89 18.95 4.69
N GLU A 798 -25.96 17.71 4.20
CA GLU A 798 -26.78 16.65 4.81
C GLU A 798 -26.00 15.88 5.89
N PRO A 799 -26.70 15.21 6.83
CA PRO A 799 -26.05 14.41 7.87
C PRO A 799 -25.18 13.26 7.34
N VAL A 800 -25.42 12.82 6.10
CA VAL A 800 -24.72 11.73 5.44
C VAL A 800 -24.29 12.20 4.06
N VAL A 801 -23.00 12.06 3.76
CA VAL A 801 -22.45 12.31 2.41
C VAL A 801 -21.88 11.01 1.86
N PHE A 802 -22.29 10.65 0.65
CA PHE A 802 -21.84 9.46 -0.05
C PHE A 802 -20.82 9.83 -1.13
N MET A 803 -19.64 9.21 -1.06
CA MET A 803 -18.60 9.34 -2.06
C MET A 803 -18.23 7.96 -2.58
N ILE A 804 -17.86 7.86 -3.85
CA ILE A 804 -17.53 6.58 -4.48
C ILE A 804 -16.40 6.73 -5.49
N GLN A 805 -15.61 5.68 -5.66
CA GLN A 805 -14.62 5.57 -6.72
C GLN A 805 -14.67 4.18 -7.35
N SER A 806 -14.15 4.04 -8.56
CA SER A 806 -14.01 2.77 -9.27
C SER A 806 -12.54 2.48 -9.58
N ALA A 807 -12.20 1.19 -9.73
CA ALA A 807 -10.91 0.74 -10.23
C ALA A 807 -11.07 -0.67 -10.81
N PRO A 808 -10.16 -1.09 -11.70
CA PRO A 808 -9.99 -2.50 -12.03
C PRO A 808 -9.54 -3.26 -10.79
N VAL A 809 -10.22 -4.37 -10.46
CA VAL A 809 -9.90 -5.22 -9.31
C VAL A 809 -9.61 -6.65 -9.74
N ASN A 810 -8.63 -7.28 -9.09
CA ASN A 810 -8.35 -8.70 -9.27
C ASN A 810 -9.41 -9.58 -8.60
N THR A 811 -9.30 -10.90 -8.74
CA THR A 811 -10.22 -11.88 -8.14
C THR A 811 -10.24 -11.86 -6.61
N ALA A 812 -9.18 -11.36 -5.96
CA ALA A 812 -9.12 -11.14 -4.52
C ALA A 812 -9.77 -9.81 -4.09
N GLY A 813 -10.33 -9.04 -5.03
CA GLY A 813 -10.97 -7.75 -4.77
C GLY A 813 -9.99 -6.61 -4.55
N GLN A 814 -8.71 -6.77 -4.88
CA GLN A 814 -7.71 -5.70 -4.73
C GLN A 814 -7.60 -4.90 -6.03
N PRO A 815 -7.48 -3.57 -5.96
CA PRO A 815 -7.26 -2.74 -7.15
C PRO A 815 -5.92 -3.09 -7.80
N ILE A 816 -5.91 -3.22 -9.12
CA ILE A 816 -4.69 -3.53 -9.91
C ILE A 816 -4.13 -2.32 -10.66
N ASP A 817 -4.94 -1.27 -10.80
CA ASP A 817 -4.58 0.03 -11.38
C ASP A 817 -4.98 1.16 -10.41
N ASP A 818 -4.55 2.38 -10.71
CA ASP A 818 -4.94 3.57 -9.96
C ASP A 818 -6.46 3.78 -10.04
N PRO A 819 -7.13 4.08 -8.91
CA PRO A 819 -8.56 4.30 -8.91
C PRO A 819 -8.94 5.64 -9.55
N THR A 820 -10.21 5.75 -9.95
CA THR A 820 -10.80 7.05 -10.31
C THR A 820 -10.69 8.02 -9.12
N PRO A 821 -10.71 9.34 -9.37
CA PRO A 821 -10.97 10.31 -8.32
C PRO A 821 -12.26 9.96 -7.56
N TRP A 822 -12.35 10.40 -6.30
CA TRP A 822 -13.58 10.31 -5.55
C TRP A 822 -14.67 11.16 -6.22
N VAL A 823 -15.80 10.53 -6.48
CA VAL A 823 -17.00 11.19 -6.99
C VAL A 823 -17.94 11.43 -5.82
N GLU A 824 -18.13 12.70 -5.47
CA GLU A 824 -19.25 13.15 -4.64
C GLU A 824 -20.48 13.37 -5.52
N ASP A 825 -21.64 13.10 -4.94
CA ASP A 825 -22.92 13.37 -5.55
C ASP A 825 -23.18 14.88 -5.67
N ASP A 826 -22.88 15.50 -6.82
CA ASP A 826 -23.11 16.93 -7.08
C ASP A 826 -24.36 17.14 -7.95
N LEU A 827 -25.16 18.18 -7.66
CA LEU A 827 -26.28 18.68 -8.47
C LEU A 827 -25.86 19.09 -9.87
N VAL A 828 -24.64 19.60 -10.03
CA VAL A 828 -24.17 20.12 -11.32
C VAL A 828 -23.55 19.03 -12.19
N LYS A 829 -22.94 18.01 -11.58
CA LYS A 829 -22.03 17.09 -12.29
C LYS A 829 -22.58 15.68 -12.54
N GLY A 830 -23.74 15.27 -11.99
CA GLY A 830 -24.43 14.03 -12.42
C GLY A 830 -24.27 12.78 -11.52
N GLY A 831 -23.98 12.94 -10.23
CA GLY A 831 -23.97 11.83 -9.26
C GLY A 831 -23.00 10.69 -9.57
N ILE A 832 -23.34 9.45 -9.20
CA ILE A 832 -22.45 8.28 -9.43
C ILE A 832 -22.21 8.01 -10.91
N SER A 833 -23.11 8.47 -11.79
CA SER A 833 -23.00 8.23 -13.23
C SER A 833 -21.75 8.84 -13.84
N ARG A 834 -21.13 9.83 -13.17
CA ARG A 834 -19.82 10.38 -13.52
C ARG A 834 -18.69 9.37 -13.49
N LEU A 835 -18.82 8.28 -12.72
CA LEU A 835 -17.85 7.20 -12.82
C LEU A 835 -17.74 6.76 -14.28
N ASN A 836 -18.85 6.72 -15.02
CA ASN A 836 -18.87 6.30 -16.42
C ASN A 836 -18.13 7.25 -17.38
N ASP A 837 -17.80 8.48 -16.96
CA ASP A 837 -17.05 9.43 -17.80
C ASP A 837 -15.56 9.11 -17.86
N TYR A 838 -15.06 8.25 -16.96
CA TYR A 838 -13.64 7.88 -16.86
C TYR A 838 -13.32 6.64 -17.70
N ASP A 839 -13.50 6.73 -19.02
CA ASP A 839 -13.40 5.62 -20.00
C ASP A 839 -12.24 4.62 -19.83
N THR A 840 -11.12 5.03 -19.24
CA THR A 840 -9.93 4.19 -19.01
C THR A 840 -9.68 3.78 -17.56
N LEU A 841 -10.32 4.44 -16.58
CA LEU A 841 -10.10 4.21 -15.15
C LEU A 841 -11.28 3.52 -14.46
N VAL A 842 -12.48 3.51 -15.07
CA VAL A 842 -13.57 2.65 -14.56
C VAL A 842 -13.12 1.22 -14.68
N GLY A 843 -13.27 0.45 -13.61
CA GLY A 843 -13.06 -0.98 -13.65
C GLY A 843 -14.24 -1.78 -13.14
N ASN A 844 -14.01 -3.08 -13.00
CA ASN A 844 -14.96 -4.08 -12.50
C ASN A 844 -15.10 -4.09 -10.97
N GLY A 845 -14.68 -3.02 -10.30
CA GLY A 845 -14.80 -2.85 -8.87
C GLY A 845 -15.03 -1.40 -8.46
N PHE A 846 -15.55 -1.25 -7.25
CA PHE A 846 -15.77 0.06 -6.64
C PHE A 846 -15.59 -0.03 -5.12
N ARG A 847 -15.36 1.11 -4.49
CA ARG A 847 -15.48 1.28 -3.05
C ARG A 847 -16.12 2.62 -2.75
N TRP A 848 -16.70 2.76 -1.58
CA TRP A 848 -17.38 3.98 -1.17
C TRP A 848 -16.91 4.47 0.20
N ILE A 849 -17.18 5.74 0.45
CA ILE A 849 -17.06 6.38 1.75
C ILE A 849 -18.39 7.01 2.13
N LEU A 850 -18.73 6.88 3.40
CA LEU A 850 -19.77 7.66 4.06
C LEU A 850 -19.11 8.64 5.03
N ARG A 851 -19.36 9.94 4.81
CA ARG A 851 -19.01 11.00 5.76
C ARG A 851 -20.25 11.33 6.57
N PHE A 852 -20.11 11.29 7.89
CA PHE A 852 -21.15 11.65 8.84
C PHE A 852 -20.93 13.08 9.28
N ASP A 853 -21.92 13.94 9.12
CA ASP A 853 -21.90 15.31 9.63
C ASP A 853 -22.95 15.45 10.74
N THR A 854 -22.48 15.66 11.96
CA THR A 854 -23.30 15.86 13.16
C THR A 854 -23.39 17.33 13.56
N LYS A 855 -22.80 18.23 12.75
CA LYS A 855 -22.88 19.67 12.96
C LYS A 855 -24.34 20.12 12.86
N GLY A 856 -24.79 20.91 13.84
CA GLY A 856 -26.19 21.37 13.91
C GLY A 856 -27.10 20.58 14.85
N GLY A 857 -26.55 19.61 15.59
CA GLY A 857 -27.26 18.98 16.70
C GLY A 857 -28.02 17.71 16.36
N THR A 858 -27.84 17.16 15.15
CA THR A 858 -28.21 15.77 14.80
C THR A 858 -27.38 14.82 15.66
N LYS A 859 -28.00 14.01 16.53
CA LYS A 859 -27.26 13.28 17.57
C LYS A 859 -27.11 11.79 17.29
N LYS A 860 -27.97 11.21 16.44
CA LYS A 860 -27.95 9.77 16.17
C LYS A 860 -28.13 9.48 14.70
N ILE A 861 -27.04 9.03 14.07
CA ILE A 861 -27.03 8.54 12.70
C ILE A 861 -26.75 7.03 12.74
N GLU A 862 -27.59 6.23 12.09
CA GLU A 862 -27.35 4.81 11.87
C GLU A 862 -27.59 4.48 10.41
N ILE A 863 -26.61 3.95 9.70
CA ILE A 863 -26.79 3.45 8.34
C ILE A 863 -27.18 1.98 8.43
N LEU A 864 -28.29 1.63 7.80
CA LEU A 864 -28.86 0.29 7.83
C LEU A 864 -28.39 -0.53 6.63
N LYS A 865 -28.31 0.10 5.46
CA LYS A 865 -27.75 -0.52 4.26
C LYS A 865 -27.29 0.49 3.22
N VAL A 866 -26.36 0.05 2.37
CA VAL A 866 -25.90 0.75 1.17
C VAL A 866 -26.10 -0.15 -0.04
N LYS A 867 -26.71 0.37 -1.10
CA LYS A 867 -26.80 -0.29 -2.41
C LYS A 867 -26.15 0.55 -3.48
N VAL A 868 -25.38 -0.08 -4.35
CA VAL A 868 -24.86 0.54 -5.57
C VAL A 868 -25.39 -0.22 -6.77
N PHE A 869 -26.16 0.48 -7.62
CA PHE A 869 -26.77 -0.10 -8.81
C PHE A 869 -25.92 0.16 -10.04
N TYR A 870 -25.74 -0.86 -10.87
CA TYR A 870 -24.94 -0.80 -12.09
C TYR A 870 -25.50 -1.70 -13.19
N ARG A 871 -24.96 -1.58 -14.40
CA ARG A 871 -25.30 -2.38 -15.59
C ARG A 871 -24.03 -2.94 -16.21
N GLY A 872 -23.99 -4.26 -16.38
CA GLY A 872 -22.85 -4.99 -16.94
C GLY A 872 -23.01 -5.41 -18.40
#